data_AF-A0A661ER18-F1
#
_entry.id   AF-A0A661ER18-F1
#
_cell.length_a   1.000
_cell.length_b   1.000
_cell.length_c   1.000
_cell.angle_alpha   90.00
_cell.angle_beta   90.00
_cell.angle_gamma   90.00
#
_symmetry.space_group_name_H-M   'P 1'
#
loop_
_entity.id
_entity.type
_entity.pdbx_description
1 polymer ?
#
loop_
_entity_poly.entity_id
_entity_poly.type
_entity_poly.pdbx_seq_one_letter_code
_entity_poly.pdbx_strand_id
1 'polypeptide(L)'
;MRLVEQRRGDPQPARNQLKLKRQMWLDFSGDGYTLEDQISGVMNRDWRLEMGPDYQLGRVAVNGQPQLITLRAESASAGVEIRQRQVRINAVSRLPRQLDVPAVGWLNDFDQAAITLHLPPGWRLFTATGVDRATATWLGSWDLWDIFLLLIISLTALRLCGAGTGLLALVTLVITHGESGSPLFGWLNLLAVMALLPVMPTGRFRGVLDRYRWLSVLALVLIILPFSVGQIRQGIYPQLERPWQQVYQPQLDRNRPNTQGGAESRIMPDGKLLSEEPVEMVFDEAVRPSSPGRSASYGPVKRKAMAALDPDIATQTGPGVPGWRWHQFQLSWSGPVTADQPMGLYLLPPWLNSLLAFSRVLLLTLLLLALAGIRYRRGNGWRLPKFNTAPVASGLALLAGLTLLAMPAGQALAQWPSPELLGELEQRLLEAPECLPSCAVITRSKVTVDEQRLRVDLWVDSHDELLIPLPAVGDGGWWVSNLSVDGKPATAVQRVGDQLRIVLTAGSHRVVLSGRLIGKDNLQLNFPLRPHNLAVQLQGWQAAGLVDGQLPGNSLGLQRRRAKKSSLAAVDPGREATMAATYIAPFVKVERTIELGLDWYVTTDVRRIAPTSGAINVQIPLLDGESLTSAGLPVEDGKVAVTLAPGQSSRHWRSTLAKTDLLTLQATDDPRWVESWSINSSPIWHAEPVGRDGIEPIPPIKQQSGQVLGPWRPQWRPWPGEQLSFRIIRPAGMAGEALTIDGVGLKHVSGRRQSETTMAINLRASKGVEYPLQLPAGARLEMIKLDGREQPISEQQARPQLPISPGSHQVEVRWSQEQARSWWTETPAVDLGSASSNIDLTLALPRDRWLLFLGGPQIGPALLYWGVLVVILLVAFGLGRLGGRAGRPPLKSRHWMLLGLGMSTGTFPAAIIVVAWLFLLGWREQVNPARYSARQFNLIQLGLALLSLAALGALLGTIPFGLLAQPDMGVVGNGSSRHLLRWYQDISVASLPSAWVISLPIWVYRLAMLIWSLWLANALIGWLRWGWQAVSQGGLWLKPSQVAADGQRIVGGVKADKPPTTD
;
A
#
# COMPACT_ATOMS: atom_id res chain seq x y z
N MET A 1 64.32 12.67 -18.28
CA MET A 1 63.05 12.72 -17.51
C MET A 1 62.41 11.34 -17.62
N ARG A 2 62.11 10.64 -16.51
CA ARG A 2 61.46 9.31 -16.53
C ARG A 2 60.01 9.49 -16.10
N LEU A 3 59.07 9.32 -17.02
CA LEU A 3 57.65 9.29 -16.68
C LEU A 3 57.35 7.93 -16.04
N VAL A 4 56.72 7.94 -14.86
CA VAL A 4 56.30 6.74 -14.13
C VAL A 4 54.78 6.80 -14.00
N GLU A 5 54.10 5.73 -14.41
CA GLU A 5 52.65 5.61 -14.28
C GLU A 5 52.27 5.39 -12.81
N GLN A 6 51.46 6.29 -12.24
CA GLN A 6 50.91 6.11 -10.89
C GLN A 6 49.48 5.54 -10.90
N ARG A 7 48.67 5.88 -11.91
CA ARG A 7 47.29 5.41 -12.04
C ARG A 7 46.82 5.52 -13.49
N ARG A 8 46.13 4.50 -13.97
CA ARG A 8 45.50 4.46 -15.30
C ARG A 8 44.06 4.03 -15.20
N GLY A 9 43.17 4.75 -15.89
CA GLY A 9 41.74 4.43 -15.91
C GLY A 9 41.11 4.40 -14.51
N ASP A 10 40.16 3.47 -14.33
CA ASP A 10 39.49 3.18 -13.06
C ASP A 10 39.62 1.67 -12.71
N PRO A 11 40.79 1.24 -12.21
CA PRO A 11 41.08 -0.17 -11.94
C PRO A 11 40.28 -0.70 -10.75
N GLN A 12 39.88 0.18 -9.82
CA GLN A 12 39.03 -0.13 -8.68
C GLN A 12 37.85 0.85 -8.65
N PRO A 13 36.77 0.57 -9.41
CA PRO A 13 35.58 1.40 -9.40
C PRO A 13 35.01 1.54 -8.00
N ALA A 14 34.36 2.67 -7.74
CA ALA A 14 33.67 2.90 -6.46
C ALA A 14 32.64 1.78 -6.19
N ARG A 15 32.32 1.55 -4.91
CA ARG A 15 31.26 0.60 -4.53
C ARG A 15 29.91 0.98 -5.14
N ASN A 16 29.06 -0.02 -5.31
CA ASN A 16 27.67 0.19 -5.70
C ASN A 16 26.95 1.00 -4.61
N GLN A 17 26.12 1.95 -5.01
CA GLN A 17 25.33 2.80 -4.11
C GLN A 17 23.86 2.43 -4.27
N LEU A 18 23.45 1.36 -3.59
CA LEU A 18 22.13 0.76 -3.73
C LEU A 18 21.31 0.93 -2.46
N LYS A 19 20.00 1.09 -2.64
CA LYS A 19 18.99 1.15 -1.58
C LYS A 19 17.95 0.07 -1.82
N LEU A 20 17.66 -0.72 -0.81
CA LEU A 20 16.63 -1.76 -0.82
C LEU A 20 15.41 -1.31 -0.02
N LYS A 21 14.24 -1.34 -0.65
CA LYS A 21 12.95 -1.34 0.02
C LYS A 21 12.24 -2.65 -0.28
N ARG A 22 11.96 -3.45 0.73
CA ARG A 22 11.34 -4.77 0.61
C ARG A 22 9.97 -4.77 1.27
N GLN A 23 8.98 -5.30 0.56
CA GLN A 23 7.71 -5.74 1.16
C GLN A 23 7.79 -7.25 1.37
N MET A 24 7.45 -7.71 2.57
CA MET A 24 7.56 -9.12 2.95
C MET A 24 6.23 -9.59 3.54
N TRP A 25 5.53 -10.47 2.84
CA TRP A 25 4.27 -11.04 3.32
C TRP A 25 4.50 -12.46 3.84
N LEU A 26 4.12 -12.71 5.08
CA LEU A 26 4.07 -14.09 5.61
C LEU A 26 2.83 -14.80 5.05
N ASP A 27 3.02 -15.99 4.52
CA ASP A 27 1.91 -16.81 4.06
C ASP A 27 0.95 -17.13 5.21
N PHE A 28 -0.35 -17.28 4.93
CA PHE A 28 -1.34 -17.57 5.97
C PHE A 28 -1.07 -18.90 6.67
N SER A 29 -0.52 -19.90 5.95
CA SER A 29 -0.08 -21.17 6.54
C SER A 29 1.14 -20.99 7.48
N GLY A 30 1.94 -19.96 7.24
CA GLY A 30 3.19 -19.70 7.94
C GLY A 30 4.37 -20.54 7.43
N ASP A 31 4.29 -21.09 6.22
CA ASP A 31 5.33 -21.96 5.62
C ASP A 31 6.44 -21.16 4.93
N GLY A 32 6.17 -19.92 4.53
CA GLY A 32 7.13 -19.08 3.82
C GLY A 32 6.69 -17.63 3.70
N TYR A 33 7.47 -16.89 2.92
CA TYR A 33 7.26 -15.48 2.64
C TYR A 33 7.26 -15.22 1.14
N THR A 34 6.38 -14.30 0.72
CA THR A 34 6.50 -13.65 -0.59
C THR A 34 7.16 -12.29 -0.41
N LEU A 35 8.16 -12.02 -1.23
CA LEU A 35 8.98 -10.82 -1.15
C LEU A 35 8.84 -10.01 -2.42
N GLU A 36 8.64 -8.70 -2.27
CA GLU A 36 8.73 -7.73 -3.36
C GLU A 36 9.84 -6.72 -3.03
N ASP A 37 10.92 -6.76 -3.81
CA ASP A 37 12.08 -5.92 -3.66
C ASP A 37 12.05 -4.78 -4.65
N GLN A 38 12.18 -3.55 -4.14
CA GLN A 38 12.41 -2.35 -4.90
C GLN A 38 13.84 -1.87 -4.62
N ILE A 39 14.74 -2.10 -5.56
CA ILE A 39 16.13 -1.68 -5.48
C ILE A 39 16.30 -0.43 -6.33
N SER A 40 16.90 0.61 -5.77
CA SER A 40 17.20 1.83 -6.51
C SER A 40 18.60 2.34 -6.19
N GLY A 41 19.28 2.92 -7.17
CA GLY A 41 20.60 3.48 -6.95
C GLY A 41 21.49 3.50 -8.17
N VAL A 42 22.80 3.50 -7.92
CA VAL A 42 23.85 3.57 -8.93
C VAL A 42 24.76 2.35 -8.85
N MET A 43 24.81 1.59 -9.94
CA MET A 43 25.78 0.52 -10.17
C MET A 43 27.10 1.12 -10.67
N ASN A 44 28.21 0.78 -10.06
CA ASN A 44 29.56 1.24 -10.41
C ASN A 44 30.50 0.08 -10.76
N ARG A 45 30.24 -1.11 -10.21
CA ARG A 45 30.94 -2.38 -10.45
C ARG A 45 29.93 -3.53 -10.43
N ASP A 46 30.40 -4.74 -10.76
CA ASP A 46 29.62 -5.98 -10.67
C ASP A 46 28.29 -5.88 -11.42
N TRP A 47 28.37 -5.79 -12.75
CA TRP A 47 27.24 -5.54 -13.66
C TRP A 47 26.24 -6.71 -13.79
N ARG A 48 26.23 -7.61 -12.81
CA ARG A 48 25.28 -8.71 -12.64
C ARG A 48 24.84 -8.71 -11.19
N LEU A 49 23.53 -8.65 -10.96
CA LEU A 49 22.95 -8.71 -9.63
C LEU A 49 22.46 -10.13 -9.36
N GLU A 50 23.02 -10.77 -8.34
CA GLU A 50 22.76 -12.17 -7.99
C GLU A 50 22.03 -12.30 -6.65
N MET A 51 21.10 -13.25 -6.58
CA MET A 51 20.35 -13.60 -5.39
C MET A 51 21.02 -14.80 -4.70
N GLY A 52 21.06 -14.79 -3.37
CA GLY A 52 21.56 -15.90 -2.56
C GLY A 52 20.68 -17.15 -2.64
N PRO A 53 21.22 -18.33 -2.31
CA PRO A 53 20.55 -19.63 -2.50
C PRO A 53 19.30 -19.85 -1.63
N ASP A 54 19.17 -19.14 -0.50
CA ASP A 54 18.00 -19.25 0.39
C ASP A 54 16.73 -18.63 -0.24
N TYR A 55 16.91 -17.80 -1.26
CA TYR A 55 15.86 -17.04 -1.92
C TYR A 55 15.57 -17.58 -3.32
N GLN A 56 14.30 -17.86 -3.59
CA GLN A 56 13.85 -18.32 -4.90
C GLN A 56 13.38 -17.12 -5.73
N LEU A 57 14.25 -16.63 -6.62
CA LEU A 57 13.95 -15.50 -7.49
C LEU A 57 12.94 -15.90 -8.58
N GLY A 58 11.77 -15.27 -8.59
CA GLY A 58 10.67 -15.64 -9.49
C GLY A 58 10.46 -14.67 -10.65
N ARG A 59 10.61 -13.36 -10.41
CA ARG A 59 10.45 -12.32 -11.44
C ARG A 59 11.44 -11.19 -11.19
N VAL A 60 12.00 -10.62 -12.26
CA VAL A 60 12.77 -9.37 -12.19
C VAL A 60 12.41 -8.45 -13.34
N ALA A 61 12.20 -7.18 -13.03
CA ALA A 61 12.08 -6.10 -13.99
C ALA A 61 13.12 -5.01 -13.69
N VAL A 62 13.89 -4.60 -14.70
CA VAL A 62 14.90 -3.56 -14.60
C VAL A 62 14.41 -2.35 -15.38
N ASN A 63 14.25 -1.21 -14.70
CA ASN A 63 13.74 0.05 -15.25
C ASN A 63 12.39 -0.12 -15.98
N GLY A 64 11.52 -0.97 -15.43
CA GLY A 64 10.18 -1.26 -15.96
C GLY A 64 10.14 -2.32 -17.06
N GLN A 65 11.29 -2.84 -17.51
CA GLN A 65 11.36 -3.89 -18.53
C GLN A 65 11.62 -5.26 -17.87
N PRO A 66 10.78 -6.28 -18.11
CA PRO A 66 11.05 -7.64 -17.68
C PRO A 66 12.42 -8.13 -18.18
N GLN A 67 13.19 -8.78 -17.31
CA GLN A 67 14.48 -9.37 -17.65
C GLN A 67 14.44 -10.87 -17.39
N LEU A 68 15.12 -11.64 -18.25
CA LEU A 68 15.28 -13.07 -18.07
C LEU A 68 16.16 -13.34 -16.85
N ILE A 69 15.67 -14.15 -15.91
CA ILE A 69 16.50 -14.66 -14.82
C ILE A 69 17.39 -15.76 -15.38
N THR A 70 18.69 -15.60 -15.16
CA THR A 70 19.72 -16.52 -15.66
C THR A 70 20.51 -17.12 -14.52
N LEU A 71 21.07 -18.31 -14.74
CA LEU A 71 21.97 -18.98 -13.82
C LEU A 71 23.42 -18.66 -14.18
N ARG A 72 24.26 -18.44 -13.18
CA ARG A 72 25.71 -18.35 -13.38
C ARG A 72 26.30 -19.76 -13.47
N ALA A 73 27.20 -19.98 -14.43
CA ALA A 73 27.75 -21.31 -14.71
C ALA A 73 28.56 -21.91 -13.53
N GLU A 74 29.25 -21.07 -12.75
CA GLU A 74 30.14 -21.52 -11.67
C GLU A 74 29.43 -21.76 -10.33
N SER A 75 28.47 -20.90 -9.98
CA SER A 75 27.80 -20.88 -8.67
C SER A 75 26.35 -21.35 -8.71
N ALA A 76 25.77 -21.55 -9.90
CA ALA A 76 24.34 -21.77 -10.11
C ALA A 76 23.44 -20.71 -9.44
N SER A 77 23.96 -19.52 -9.15
CA SER A 77 23.20 -18.43 -8.54
C SER A 77 22.26 -17.79 -9.56
N ALA A 78 21.03 -17.54 -9.10
CA ALA A 78 20.01 -16.81 -9.82
C ALA A 78 20.39 -15.33 -9.95
N GLY A 79 20.31 -14.75 -11.13
CA GLY A 79 20.58 -13.32 -11.27
C GLY A 79 20.16 -12.72 -12.59
N VAL A 80 20.36 -11.40 -12.69
CA VAL A 80 20.08 -10.61 -13.89
C VAL A 80 21.27 -9.73 -14.27
N GLU A 81 21.50 -9.59 -15.57
CA GLU A 81 22.50 -8.70 -16.12
C GLU A 81 22.00 -7.25 -16.11
N ILE A 82 22.83 -6.34 -15.59
CA ILE A 82 22.55 -4.92 -15.52
C ILE A 82 23.40 -4.17 -16.54
N ARG A 83 22.75 -3.38 -17.40
CA ARG A 83 23.41 -2.62 -18.48
C ARG A 83 23.13 -1.12 -18.43
N GLN A 84 22.59 -0.65 -17.30
CA GLN A 84 22.35 0.76 -17.05
C GLN A 84 22.95 1.13 -15.70
N ARG A 85 23.62 2.28 -15.64
CA ARG A 85 24.29 2.74 -14.43
C ARG A 85 23.31 3.14 -13.33
N GLN A 86 22.25 3.85 -13.70
CA GLN A 86 21.13 4.12 -12.81
C GLN A 86 20.11 3.00 -12.93
N VAL A 87 19.75 2.39 -11.81
CA VAL A 87 18.85 1.25 -11.78
C VAL A 87 17.69 1.49 -10.84
N ARG A 88 16.50 1.07 -11.31
CA ARG A 88 15.33 0.73 -10.51
C ARG A 88 14.97 -0.70 -10.85
N ILE A 89 15.12 -1.60 -9.90
CA ILE A 89 14.85 -3.02 -10.08
C ILE A 89 13.66 -3.37 -9.20
N ASN A 90 12.66 -4.00 -9.80
CA ASN A 90 11.54 -4.60 -9.10
C ASN A 90 11.67 -6.12 -9.23
N ALA A 91 11.87 -6.80 -8.11
CA ALA A 91 12.02 -8.25 -8.09
C ALA A 91 10.99 -8.89 -7.16
N VAL A 92 10.49 -10.06 -7.54
CA VAL A 92 9.60 -10.87 -6.70
C VAL A 92 10.27 -12.21 -6.44
N SER A 93 10.34 -12.60 -5.17
CA SER A 93 10.96 -13.86 -4.75
C SER A 93 10.16 -14.56 -3.67
N ARG A 94 10.41 -15.86 -3.48
CA ARG A 94 9.89 -16.67 -2.38
C ARG A 94 11.02 -17.02 -1.43
N LEU A 95 10.73 -16.96 -0.14
CA LEU A 95 11.64 -17.35 0.92
C LEU A 95 10.93 -18.39 1.80
N PRO A 96 11.36 -19.66 1.78
CA PRO A 96 10.87 -20.65 2.75
C PRO A 96 11.11 -20.17 4.17
N ARG A 97 10.23 -20.52 5.12
CA ARG A 97 10.39 -20.06 6.49
C ARG A 97 11.62 -20.68 7.14
N GLN A 98 12.53 -19.80 7.56
CA GLN A 98 13.72 -20.14 8.33
C GLN A 98 13.86 -19.16 9.51
N LEU A 99 14.60 -19.55 10.54
CA LEU A 99 14.78 -18.72 11.74
C LEU A 99 15.71 -17.55 11.49
N ASP A 100 16.82 -17.80 10.80
CA ASP A 100 17.84 -16.82 10.44
C ASP A 100 17.98 -16.80 8.92
N VAL A 101 17.88 -15.60 8.33
CA VAL A 101 18.02 -15.39 6.89
C VAL A 101 18.88 -14.15 6.64
N PRO A 102 19.63 -14.08 5.53
CA PRO A 102 20.32 -12.86 5.13
C PRO A 102 19.32 -11.71 4.97
N ALA A 103 19.54 -10.56 5.62
CA ALA A 103 18.59 -9.44 5.66
C ALA A 103 18.20 -8.94 4.26
N VAL A 104 19.18 -8.92 3.36
CA VAL A 104 19.06 -8.37 2.01
C VAL A 104 18.76 -9.46 0.97
N GLY A 105 19.32 -10.65 1.12
CA GLY A 105 19.14 -11.79 0.20
C GLY A 105 19.85 -11.67 -1.16
N TRP A 106 20.36 -10.50 -1.51
CA TRP A 106 21.19 -10.28 -2.70
C TRP A 106 22.67 -10.40 -2.34
N LEU A 107 23.48 -10.96 -3.22
CA LEU A 107 24.95 -11.08 -3.09
C LEU A 107 25.64 -9.73 -3.39
N ASN A 108 25.15 -8.66 -2.78
CA ASN A 108 25.66 -7.29 -2.91
C ASN A 108 25.38 -6.50 -1.63
N ASP A 109 26.25 -5.54 -1.34
CA ASP A 109 26.07 -4.63 -0.21
C ASP A 109 25.13 -3.47 -0.56
N PHE A 110 24.37 -3.00 0.44
CA PHE A 110 23.41 -1.91 0.29
C PHE A 110 23.73 -0.78 1.27
N ASP A 111 23.68 0.47 0.82
CA ASP A 111 23.89 1.62 1.69
C ASP A 111 22.71 1.81 2.67
N GLN A 112 21.51 1.39 2.27
CA GLN A 112 20.29 1.44 3.08
C GLN A 112 19.39 0.24 2.77
N ALA A 113 18.86 -0.39 3.81
CA ALA A 113 17.82 -1.41 3.70
C ALA A 113 16.62 -1.04 4.59
N ALA A 114 15.41 -1.30 4.08
CA ALA A 114 14.18 -1.19 4.84
C ALA A 114 13.22 -2.30 4.42
N ILE A 115 12.65 -3.01 5.39
CA ILE A 115 11.69 -4.08 5.17
C ILE A 115 10.37 -3.70 5.85
N THR A 116 9.26 -3.80 5.11
CA THR A 116 7.92 -3.79 5.67
C THR A 116 7.40 -5.22 5.73
N LEU A 117 7.31 -5.77 6.94
CA LEU A 117 6.77 -7.10 7.20
C LEU A 117 5.25 -7.01 7.39
N HIS A 118 4.50 -7.71 6.54
CA HIS A 118 3.06 -7.89 6.65
C HIS A 118 2.78 -9.24 7.33
N LEU A 119 2.09 -9.20 8.45
CA LEU A 119 1.64 -10.40 9.16
C LEU A 119 0.13 -10.57 9.05
N PRO A 120 -0.35 -11.79 8.73
CA PRO A 120 -1.78 -12.06 8.64
C PRO A 120 -2.44 -12.06 10.03
N PRO A 121 -3.79 -12.03 10.10
CA PRO A 121 -4.49 -12.01 11.38
C PRO A 121 -4.09 -13.17 12.28
N GLY A 122 -3.92 -12.88 13.57
CA GLY A 122 -3.49 -13.88 14.57
C GLY A 122 -1.98 -14.10 14.65
N TRP A 123 -1.20 -13.65 13.66
CA TRP A 123 0.26 -13.62 13.78
C TRP A 123 0.73 -12.31 14.42
N ARG A 124 1.72 -12.40 15.30
CA ARG A 124 2.35 -11.22 15.93
C ARG A 124 3.86 -11.33 15.94
N LEU A 125 4.54 -10.21 15.78
CA LEU A 125 6.00 -10.13 15.87
C LEU A 125 6.42 -9.98 17.35
N PHE A 126 7.04 -11.03 17.89
CA PHE A 126 7.56 -11.01 19.26
C PHE A 126 8.79 -10.11 19.37
N THR A 127 9.79 -10.40 18.54
CA THR A 127 11.02 -9.59 18.39
C THR A 127 11.66 -9.85 17.04
N ALA A 128 12.55 -8.94 16.61
CA ALA A 128 13.40 -9.10 15.44
C ALA A 128 14.86 -8.89 15.85
N THR A 129 15.76 -9.77 15.42
CA THR A 129 17.21 -9.70 15.70
C THR A 129 17.98 -9.36 14.43
N GLY A 130 19.14 -8.71 14.59
CA GLY A 130 19.94 -8.25 13.44
C GLY A 130 19.39 -7.01 12.74
N VAL A 131 18.43 -6.31 13.37
CA VAL A 131 17.78 -5.08 12.89
C VAL A 131 18.02 -3.97 13.92
N ASP A 132 18.34 -2.76 13.47
CA ASP A 132 18.60 -1.62 14.38
C ASP A 132 17.30 -1.04 14.95
N ARG A 133 16.24 -0.98 14.14
CA ARG A 133 14.93 -0.48 14.55
C ARG A 133 13.82 -1.37 14.03
N ALA A 134 13.04 -1.92 14.95
CA ALA A 134 11.83 -2.69 14.67
C ALA A 134 10.64 -2.03 15.38
N THR A 135 9.66 -1.51 14.61
CA THR A 135 8.48 -0.87 15.19
C THR A 135 7.44 -1.90 15.63
N ALA A 136 6.68 -1.57 16.69
CA ALA A 136 5.51 -2.33 17.16
C ALA A 136 5.77 -3.81 17.54
N THR A 137 7.00 -4.20 17.85
CA THR A 137 7.28 -5.53 18.43
C THR A 137 6.72 -5.65 19.85
N TRP A 138 6.38 -6.85 20.30
CA TRP A 138 5.95 -7.05 21.69
C TRP A 138 7.06 -6.72 22.69
N LEU A 139 8.30 -7.10 22.40
CA LEU A 139 9.42 -6.78 23.29
C LEU A 139 9.72 -5.27 23.31
N GLY A 140 9.59 -4.59 22.15
CA GLY A 140 9.79 -3.16 22.03
C GLY A 140 8.60 -2.29 22.46
N SER A 141 7.47 -2.88 22.83
CA SER A 141 6.30 -2.12 23.34
C SER A 141 6.41 -1.76 24.82
N TRP A 142 7.37 -2.33 25.55
CA TRP A 142 7.59 -2.04 26.96
C TRP A 142 8.29 -0.70 27.15
N ASP A 143 7.63 0.24 27.82
CA ASP A 143 8.27 1.45 28.33
C ASP A 143 8.67 1.29 29.82
N LEU A 144 9.58 2.13 30.30
CA LEU A 144 9.99 2.20 31.70
C LEU A 144 8.77 2.40 32.62
N TRP A 145 7.80 3.18 32.16
CA TRP A 145 6.53 3.42 32.88
C TRP A 145 5.70 2.14 33.05
N ASP A 146 5.62 1.30 32.01
CA ASP A 146 4.87 0.04 32.06
C ASP A 146 5.52 -0.96 33.02
N ILE A 147 6.85 -1.06 32.99
CA ILE A 147 7.62 -1.89 33.91
C ILE A 147 7.39 -1.41 35.35
N PHE A 148 7.43 -0.10 35.59
CA PHE A 148 7.16 0.47 36.92
C PHE A 148 5.74 0.14 37.41
N LEU A 149 4.71 0.31 36.57
CA LEU A 149 3.32 -0.02 36.92
C LEU A 149 3.12 -1.52 37.16
N LEU A 150 3.78 -2.37 36.38
CA LEU A 150 3.76 -3.81 36.58
C LEU A 150 4.38 -4.20 37.93
N LEU A 151 5.52 -3.60 38.29
CA LEU A 151 6.20 -3.87 39.56
C LEU A 151 5.39 -3.35 40.75
N ILE A 152 4.85 -2.14 40.71
CA ILE A 152 4.08 -1.59 41.84
C ILE A 152 2.82 -2.41 42.11
N ILE A 153 2.08 -2.82 41.07
CA ILE A 153 0.86 -3.63 41.22
C ILE A 153 1.20 -5.02 41.77
N SER A 154 2.20 -5.69 41.19
CA SER A 154 2.60 -7.04 41.62
C SER A 154 3.21 -7.07 43.02
N LEU A 155 4.08 -6.12 43.38
CA LEU A 155 4.67 -6.00 44.72
C LEU A 155 3.63 -5.60 45.77
N THR A 156 2.67 -4.74 45.42
CA THR A 156 1.57 -4.40 46.33
C THR A 156 0.67 -5.61 46.57
N ALA A 157 0.33 -6.36 45.51
CA ALA A 157 -0.42 -7.62 45.64
C ALA A 157 0.35 -8.68 46.45
N LEU A 158 1.68 -8.75 46.27
CA LEU A 158 2.57 -9.62 47.03
C LEU A 158 2.52 -9.31 48.54
N ARG A 159 2.66 -8.04 48.91
CA ARG A 159 2.65 -7.61 50.32
C ARG A 159 1.27 -7.74 50.98
N LEU A 160 0.18 -7.43 50.26
CA LEU A 160 -1.16 -7.44 50.83
C LEU A 160 -1.79 -8.84 50.91
N CYS A 161 -1.53 -9.69 49.91
CA CYS A 161 -2.26 -10.96 49.74
C CYS A 161 -1.37 -12.21 49.71
N GLY A 162 -0.04 -12.05 49.67
CA GLY A 162 0.96 -13.12 49.72
C GLY A 162 1.63 -13.45 48.38
N ALA A 163 2.60 -14.38 48.42
CA ALA A 163 3.44 -14.79 47.28
C ALA A 163 2.65 -15.23 46.05
N GLY A 164 1.66 -16.11 46.24
CA GLY A 164 0.88 -16.65 45.13
C GLY A 164 0.08 -15.58 44.35
N THR A 165 -0.50 -14.61 45.06
CA THR A 165 -1.25 -13.51 44.41
C THR A 165 -0.33 -12.47 43.78
N GLY A 166 0.85 -12.23 44.36
CA GLY A 166 1.86 -11.37 43.74
C GLY A 166 2.36 -11.95 42.42
N LEU A 167 2.69 -13.25 42.38
CA LEU A 167 3.08 -13.95 41.15
C LEU A 167 1.94 -13.99 40.13
N LEU A 168 0.71 -14.27 40.57
CA LEU A 168 -0.47 -14.23 39.69
C LEU A 168 -0.68 -12.84 39.08
N ALA A 169 -0.53 -11.77 39.86
CA ALA A 169 -0.62 -10.40 39.36
C ALA A 169 0.48 -10.10 38.34
N LEU A 170 1.73 -10.52 38.62
CA LEU A 170 2.86 -10.36 37.71
C LEU A 170 2.59 -11.03 36.36
N VAL A 171 2.26 -12.33 36.36
CA VAL A 171 2.01 -13.10 35.15
C VAL A 171 0.81 -12.56 34.38
N THR A 172 -0.28 -12.21 35.09
CA THR A 172 -1.47 -11.59 34.46
C THR A 172 -1.11 -10.30 33.73
N LEU A 173 -0.32 -9.41 34.35
CA LEU A 173 0.06 -8.13 33.75
C LEU A 173 1.01 -8.28 32.57
N VAL A 174 1.99 -9.21 32.64
CA VAL A 174 2.88 -9.51 31.51
C VAL A 174 2.08 -9.97 30.28
N ILE A 175 1.14 -10.91 30.48
CA ILE A 175 0.40 -11.50 29.36
C ILE A 175 -0.68 -10.55 28.82
N THR A 176 -1.20 -9.63 29.64
CA THR A 176 -2.21 -8.64 29.21
C THR A 176 -1.61 -7.31 28.72
N HIS A 177 -0.28 -7.16 28.78
CA HIS A 177 0.42 -5.99 28.23
C HIS A 177 0.21 -5.90 26.71
N GLY A 178 0.06 -4.68 26.21
CA GLY A 178 -0.17 -4.38 24.78
C GLY A 178 -1.60 -4.63 24.29
N GLU A 179 -2.50 -5.20 25.10
CA GLU A 179 -3.90 -5.42 24.73
C GLU A 179 -4.77 -4.19 25.00
N SER A 180 -5.59 -3.82 24.01
CA SER A 180 -6.53 -2.70 24.15
C SER A 180 -7.62 -3.02 25.18
N GLY A 181 -7.91 -2.06 26.06
CA GLY A 181 -8.92 -2.21 27.11
C GLY A 181 -8.51 -3.06 28.32
N SER A 182 -7.21 -3.39 28.49
CA SER A 182 -6.71 -4.05 29.69
C SER A 182 -6.98 -3.17 30.94
N PRO A 183 -7.55 -3.72 32.04
CA PRO A 183 -8.00 -2.95 33.21
C PRO A 183 -6.86 -2.54 34.15
N LEU A 184 -5.74 -2.04 33.62
CA LEU A 184 -4.50 -1.82 34.36
C LEU A 184 -4.68 -0.86 35.56
N PHE A 185 -5.29 0.31 35.33
CA PHE A 185 -5.59 1.28 36.40
C PHE A 185 -6.66 0.81 37.38
N GLY A 186 -7.55 -0.09 36.95
CA GLY A 186 -8.56 -0.69 37.80
C GLY A 186 -7.94 -1.56 38.90
N TRP A 187 -6.89 -2.32 38.58
CA TRP A 187 -6.14 -3.09 39.56
C TRP A 187 -5.46 -2.20 40.60
N LEU A 188 -4.82 -1.12 40.15
CA LEU A 188 -4.14 -0.17 41.02
C LEU A 188 -5.11 0.52 41.99
N ASN A 189 -6.28 0.95 41.51
CA ASN A 189 -7.34 1.50 42.37
C ASN A 189 -7.75 0.48 43.45
N LEU A 190 -8.10 -0.75 43.04
CA LEU A 190 -8.54 -1.78 43.99
C LEU A 190 -7.47 -2.07 45.06
N LEU A 191 -6.21 -2.18 44.66
CA LEU A 191 -5.10 -2.41 45.59
C LEU A 191 -4.84 -1.22 46.51
N ALA A 192 -4.95 0.02 46.04
CA ALA A 192 -4.80 1.21 46.87
C ALA A 192 -5.85 1.23 47.99
N VAL A 193 -7.12 0.93 47.66
CA VAL A 193 -8.21 0.84 48.64
C VAL A 193 -7.97 -0.31 49.63
N MET A 194 -7.51 -1.46 49.13
CA MET A 194 -7.16 -2.60 49.98
C MET A 194 -5.98 -2.32 50.91
N ALA A 195 -5.02 -1.51 50.51
CA ALA A 195 -3.88 -1.09 51.33
C ALA A 195 -4.28 -0.11 52.45
N LEU A 196 -5.28 0.74 52.21
CA LEU A 196 -5.79 1.71 53.18
C LEU A 196 -6.68 1.08 54.27
N LEU A 197 -7.43 0.04 53.94
CA LEU A 197 -8.40 -0.60 54.87
C LEU A 197 -7.79 -1.13 56.20
N PRO A 198 -6.59 -1.75 56.22
CA PRO A 198 -5.95 -2.22 57.46
C PRO A 198 -5.51 -1.10 58.39
N VAL A 199 -5.07 0.04 57.83
CA VAL A 199 -4.48 1.16 58.57
C VAL A 199 -5.56 2.08 59.17
N MET A 200 -6.78 2.04 58.63
CA MET A 200 -7.87 2.92 59.08
C MET A 200 -8.52 2.47 60.40
N PRO A 201 -8.71 3.39 61.37
CA PRO A 201 -9.40 3.09 62.63
C PRO A 201 -10.86 2.68 62.40
N THR A 202 -11.42 1.91 63.34
CA THR A 202 -12.81 1.45 63.27
C THR A 202 -13.78 2.63 63.41
N GLY A 203 -14.40 3.03 62.30
CA GLY A 203 -15.33 4.17 62.26
C GLY A 203 -16.14 4.23 60.95
N ARG A 204 -16.95 5.28 60.80
CA ARG A 204 -17.81 5.49 59.61
C ARG A 204 -17.01 5.53 58.30
N PHE A 205 -15.80 6.11 58.34
CA PHE A 205 -14.92 6.25 57.18
C PHE A 205 -14.39 4.89 56.67
N ARG A 206 -13.98 3.98 57.58
CA ARG A 206 -13.63 2.60 57.22
C ARG A 206 -14.82 1.87 56.58
N GLY A 207 -16.03 2.14 57.07
CA GLY A 207 -17.26 1.65 56.46
C GLY A 207 -17.44 2.15 55.02
N VAL A 208 -17.23 3.45 54.75
CA VAL A 208 -17.29 4.04 53.41
C VAL A 208 -16.24 3.43 52.48
N LEU A 209 -15.00 3.28 52.96
CA LEU A 209 -13.89 2.72 52.19
C LEU A 209 -14.14 1.24 51.81
N ASP A 210 -14.79 0.46 52.68
CA ASP A 210 -15.20 -0.90 52.36
C ASP A 210 -16.31 -0.95 51.29
N ARG A 211 -17.24 0.02 51.27
CA ARG A 211 -18.21 0.15 50.16
C ARG A 211 -17.50 0.51 48.87
N TYR A 212 -16.55 1.45 48.93
CA TYR A 212 -15.76 1.85 47.77
C TYR A 212 -14.95 0.68 47.21
N ARG A 213 -14.37 -0.19 48.05
CA ARG A 213 -13.73 -1.44 47.60
C ARG A 213 -14.66 -2.29 46.74
N TRP A 214 -15.89 -2.56 47.22
CA TRP A 214 -16.86 -3.36 46.47
C TRP A 214 -17.37 -2.65 45.21
N LEU A 215 -17.47 -1.32 45.23
CA LEU A 215 -17.76 -0.52 44.04
C LEU A 215 -16.62 -0.64 43.01
N SER A 216 -15.36 -0.59 43.45
CA SER A 216 -14.19 -0.80 42.59
C SER A 216 -14.16 -2.22 42.01
N VAL A 217 -14.51 -3.25 42.81
CA VAL A 217 -14.67 -4.63 42.30
C VAL A 217 -15.78 -4.70 41.24
N LEU A 218 -16.93 -4.07 41.48
CA LEU A 218 -18.04 -4.03 40.52
C LEU A 218 -17.64 -3.31 39.23
N ALA A 219 -16.97 -2.15 39.34
CA ALA A 219 -16.44 -1.43 38.19
C ALA A 219 -15.43 -2.28 37.41
N LEU A 220 -14.55 -3.00 38.11
CA LEU A 220 -13.59 -3.90 37.47
C LEU A 220 -14.28 -5.05 36.73
N VAL A 221 -15.33 -5.64 37.30
CA VAL A 221 -16.16 -6.65 36.61
C VAL A 221 -16.75 -6.06 35.33
N LEU A 222 -17.31 -4.85 35.39
CA LEU A 222 -17.91 -4.17 34.24
C LEU A 222 -16.89 -3.84 33.15
N ILE A 223 -15.61 -3.64 33.49
CA ILE A 223 -14.51 -3.44 32.53
C ILE A 223 -14.00 -4.80 31.99
N ILE A 224 -13.85 -5.81 32.85
CA ILE A 224 -13.35 -7.14 32.49
C ILE A 224 -14.32 -7.88 31.56
N LEU A 225 -15.63 -7.69 31.71
CA LEU A 225 -16.64 -8.35 30.86
C LEU A 225 -16.47 -8.03 29.36
N PRO A 226 -16.52 -6.76 28.90
CA PRO A 226 -16.31 -6.44 27.50
C PRO A 226 -14.91 -6.80 27.02
N PHE A 227 -13.88 -6.65 27.87
CA PHE A 227 -12.52 -7.13 27.57
C PHE A 227 -12.49 -8.64 27.31
N SER A 228 -13.16 -9.43 28.15
CA SER A 228 -13.22 -10.90 28.02
C SER A 228 -13.96 -11.33 26.76
N VAL A 229 -15.05 -10.64 26.42
CA VAL A 229 -15.75 -10.84 25.13
C VAL A 229 -14.81 -10.55 23.97
N GLY A 230 -14.06 -9.44 24.02
CA GLY A 230 -13.06 -9.08 23.02
C GLY A 230 -11.97 -10.13 22.84
N GLN A 231 -11.35 -10.57 23.94
CA GLN A 231 -10.27 -11.57 23.92
C GLN A 231 -10.77 -12.95 23.47
N ILE A 232 -11.93 -13.43 23.93
CA ILE A 232 -12.50 -14.71 23.45
C ILE A 232 -12.82 -14.62 21.95
N ARG A 233 -13.40 -13.50 21.50
CA ARG A 233 -13.68 -13.28 20.08
C ARG A 233 -12.41 -13.29 19.24
N GLN A 234 -11.35 -12.60 19.66
CA GLN A 234 -10.06 -12.58 18.96
C GLN A 234 -9.35 -13.95 19.04
N GLY A 235 -9.53 -14.70 20.13
CA GLY A 235 -8.98 -16.05 20.27
C GLY A 235 -9.65 -17.08 19.35
N ILE A 236 -10.95 -16.95 19.11
CA ILE A 236 -11.70 -17.82 18.18
C ILE A 236 -11.54 -17.33 16.74
N TYR A 237 -11.60 -16.01 16.53
CA TYR A 237 -11.57 -15.34 15.23
C TYR A 237 -10.50 -14.23 15.23
N PRO A 238 -9.23 -14.56 14.93
CA PRO A 238 -8.14 -13.59 14.95
C PRO A 238 -8.35 -12.38 14.02
N GLN A 239 -9.13 -12.55 12.95
CA GLN A 239 -9.53 -11.47 12.04
C GLN A 239 -10.38 -10.36 12.71
N LEU A 240 -10.89 -10.58 13.93
CA LEU A 240 -11.64 -9.57 14.68
C LEU A 240 -10.76 -8.55 15.42
N GLU A 241 -9.44 -8.65 15.32
CA GLU A 241 -8.54 -7.64 15.88
C GLU A 241 -8.77 -6.25 15.26
N ARG A 242 -9.12 -6.20 13.96
CA ARG A 242 -9.45 -4.97 13.22
C ARG A 242 -10.73 -5.16 12.39
N PRO A 243 -11.92 -5.16 13.03
CA PRO A 243 -13.16 -5.55 12.36
C PRO A 243 -13.60 -4.59 11.24
N TRP A 244 -13.10 -3.35 11.26
CA TRP A 244 -13.39 -2.31 10.27
C TRP A 244 -12.53 -2.41 9.00
N GLN A 245 -11.42 -3.16 9.04
CA GLN A 245 -10.45 -3.21 7.94
C GLN A 245 -10.88 -4.29 6.93
N GLN A 246 -11.20 -3.87 5.71
CA GLN A 246 -11.35 -4.79 4.58
C GLN A 246 -9.95 -5.13 4.06
N VAL A 247 -9.66 -6.42 3.94
CA VAL A 247 -8.29 -6.92 3.69
C VAL A 247 -7.88 -6.74 2.24
N TYR A 248 -8.85 -6.85 1.34
CA TYR A 248 -8.68 -6.76 -0.09
C TYR A 248 -9.99 -6.26 -0.71
N GLN A 249 -9.92 -5.23 -1.54
CA GLN A 249 -11.05 -4.82 -2.40
C GLN A 249 -10.76 -5.35 -3.81
N PRO A 250 -11.45 -6.40 -4.28
CA PRO A 250 -11.27 -6.88 -5.65
C PRO A 250 -11.68 -5.79 -6.65
N GLN A 251 -10.95 -5.70 -7.76
CA GLN A 251 -11.22 -4.73 -8.85
C GLN A 251 -12.62 -4.89 -9.49
N LEU A 252 -13.33 -5.99 -9.25
CA LEU A 252 -14.69 -6.26 -9.74
C LEU A 252 -15.70 -5.16 -9.38
N ASP A 253 -15.51 -4.45 -8.26
CA ASP A 253 -16.40 -3.37 -7.85
C ASP A 253 -16.00 -1.99 -8.42
N ARG A 254 -14.86 -1.87 -9.13
CA ARG A 254 -14.36 -0.57 -9.64
C ARG A 254 -15.02 -0.11 -10.95
N ASN A 255 -15.64 -1.02 -11.69
CA ASN A 255 -16.36 -0.72 -12.94
C ASN A 255 -17.86 -0.45 -12.75
N ARG A 256 -18.35 -0.37 -11.51
CA ARG A 256 -19.65 0.26 -11.24
C ARG A 256 -19.41 1.76 -11.04
N PRO A 257 -20.00 2.66 -11.86
CA PRO A 257 -20.01 4.07 -11.52
C PRO A 257 -20.58 4.23 -10.11
N ASN A 258 -19.76 4.87 -9.28
CA ASN A 258 -19.92 5.03 -7.85
C ASN A 258 -21.23 5.79 -7.56
N THR A 259 -22.35 5.07 -7.49
CA THR A 259 -23.65 5.59 -7.04
C THR A 259 -23.85 5.14 -5.61
N GLN A 260 -23.05 5.70 -4.70
CA GLN A 260 -23.41 5.73 -3.28
C GLN A 260 -22.61 6.79 -2.52
N GLY A 261 -23.28 7.92 -2.34
CA GLY A 261 -23.00 8.96 -1.37
C GLY A 261 -24.31 9.71 -1.09
N GLY A 262 -25.32 8.99 -0.59
CA GLY A 262 -26.64 9.55 -0.32
C GLY A 262 -27.50 8.55 0.43
N ALA A 263 -27.72 8.83 1.70
CA ALA A 263 -28.57 8.08 2.61
C ALA A 263 -30.01 7.98 2.10
N GLU A 264 -30.70 6.93 2.54
CA GLU A 264 -32.12 6.69 2.35
C GLU A 264 -32.99 7.95 2.60
N SER A 265 -33.66 8.42 1.56
CA SER A 265 -34.95 9.11 1.69
C SER A 265 -35.93 8.48 0.72
N ARG A 266 -36.90 7.74 1.29
CA ARG A 266 -38.09 7.29 0.58
C ARG A 266 -38.88 8.50 0.09
N ILE A 267 -39.01 8.66 -1.22
CA ILE A 267 -40.14 9.36 -1.83
C ILE A 267 -40.52 8.55 -3.08
N MET A 268 -41.69 7.92 -3.06
CA MET A 268 -42.35 7.51 -4.29
C MET A 268 -42.81 8.77 -5.02
N PRO A 269 -42.68 8.87 -6.35
CA PRO A 269 -43.57 9.71 -7.12
C PRO A 269 -44.65 8.85 -7.78
N ASP A 270 -45.88 9.29 -7.56
CA ASP A 270 -47.05 8.99 -8.35
C ASP A 270 -46.80 9.14 -9.86
N GLY A 271 -47.57 8.37 -10.62
CA GLY A 271 -47.50 8.37 -12.08
C GLY A 271 -47.84 9.71 -12.72
N LYS A 272 -47.17 9.98 -13.83
CA LYS A 272 -47.78 10.55 -15.03
C LYS A 272 -46.94 10.19 -16.25
N LEU A 273 -47.63 9.56 -17.20
CA LEU A 273 -47.24 9.39 -18.60
C LEU A 273 -46.71 10.71 -19.18
N LEU A 274 -45.72 10.64 -20.07
CA LEU A 274 -45.75 11.30 -21.38
C LEU A 274 -44.54 10.87 -22.25
N SER A 275 -44.91 10.42 -23.45
CA SER A 275 -44.22 10.46 -24.75
C SER A 275 -42.85 9.77 -24.92
N GLU A 276 -42.93 8.66 -25.67
CA GLU A 276 -41.89 8.11 -26.54
C GLU A 276 -41.60 9.06 -27.71
N GLU A 277 -40.33 9.37 -27.96
CA GLU A 277 -39.79 9.59 -29.32
C GLU A 277 -38.36 9.02 -29.37
N PRO A 278 -38.01 8.24 -30.41
CA PRO A 278 -36.68 7.70 -30.59
C PRO A 278 -35.83 8.70 -31.40
N VAL A 279 -34.70 9.14 -30.85
CA VAL A 279 -33.68 9.83 -31.65
C VAL A 279 -32.67 8.79 -32.12
N GLU A 280 -32.78 8.45 -33.41
CA GLU A 280 -31.78 7.72 -34.18
C GLU A 280 -30.44 8.45 -34.16
N MET A 281 -29.38 7.73 -33.81
CA MET A 281 -28.01 8.16 -34.05
C MET A 281 -27.66 7.89 -35.51
N VAL A 282 -27.70 8.94 -36.33
CA VAL A 282 -27.11 8.93 -37.67
C VAL A 282 -25.60 9.11 -37.53
N PHE A 283 -24.86 8.07 -37.87
CA PHE A 283 -23.47 8.16 -38.30
C PHE A 283 -23.44 8.93 -39.63
N ASP A 284 -22.72 10.04 -39.69
CA ASP A 284 -22.40 10.67 -40.97
C ASP A 284 -20.90 10.72 -41.20
N GLU A 285 -20.55 10.17 -42.36
CA GLU A 285 -19.25 9.81 -42.86
C GLU A 285 -18.84 10.90 -43.85
N ALA A 286 -17.91 11.77 -43.46
CA ALA A 286 -17.31 12.75 -44.37
C ALA A 286 -15.87 12.38 -44.68
N VAL A 287 -15.72 11.41 -45.59
CA VAL A 287 -14.51 11.20 -46.38
C VAL A 287 -14.25 12.45 -47.23
N ARG A 288 -13.09 13.08 -47.08
CA ARG A 288 -12.52 13.97 -48.10
C ARG A 288 -11.14 13.46 -48.54
N PRO A 289 -10.90 13.31 -49.85
CA PRO A 289 -9.66 12.77 -50.38
C PRO A 289 -8.55 13.82 -50.35
N SER A 290 -7.42 13.47 -49.76
CA SER A 290 -6.18 14.24 -49.82
C SER A 290 -5.51 14.09 -51.19
N SER A 291 -5.33 15.21 -51.90
CA SER A 291 -4.49 15.31 -53.10
C SER A 291 -3.00 15.12 -52.79
N PRO A 292 -2.20 14.64 -53.76
CA PRO A 292 -0.85 14.12 -53.53
C PRO A 292 0.19 15.24 -53.53
N GLY A 293 0.70 15.59 -52.34
CA GLY A 293 1.79 16.54 -52.14
C GLY A 293 3.08 15.81 -51.75
N ARG A 294 4.04 15.76 -52.69
CA ARG A 294 5.43 15.29 -52.57
C ARG A 294 6.01 15.30 -51.15
N SER A 295 6.10 14.11 -50.55
CA SER A 295 6.96 13.84 -49.40
C SER A 295 8.41 13.71 -49.86
N ALA A 296 9.18 14.78 -49.68
CA ALA A 296 10.63 14.70 -49.65
C ALA A 296 11.04 13.85 -48.44
N SER A 297 11.64 12.70 -48.73
CA SER A 297 12.23 11.78 -47.78
C SER A 297 13.34 12.45 -46.97
N TYR A 298 13.03 12.86 -45.75
CA TYR A 298 13.96 12.82 -44.62
C TYR A 298 13.20 12.21 -43.43
N GLY A 299 12.99 10.89 -43.50
CA GLY A 299 12.68 10.14 -42.29
C GLY A 299 13.86 10.27 -41.33
N PRO A 300 13.67 10.64 -40.05
CA PRO A 300 14.69 10.35 -39.07
C PRO A 300 14.85 8.83 -39.09
N VAL A 301 16.05 8.36 -39.43
CA VAL A 301 16.41 6.97 -39.23
C VAL A 301 16.25 6.73 -37.74
N LYS A 302 15.09 6.21 -37.33
CA LYS A 302 14.93 5.52 -36.05
C LYS A 302 16.01 4.45 -36.09
N ARG A 303 17.16 4.73 -35.46
CA ARG A 303 18.09 3.69 -35.06
C ARG A 303 17.21 2.66 -34.38
N LYS A 304 17.03 1.48 -35.01
CA LYS A 304 16.42 0.33 -34.35
C LYS A 304 17.17 0.21 -33.04
N ALA A 305 16.50 0.54 -31.93
CA ALA A 305 17.02 0.21 -30.61
C ALA A 305 17.39 -1.26 -30.68
N MET A 306 18.60 -1.62 -30.23
CA MET A 306 18.99 -3.03 -30.10
C MET A 306 17.79 -3.77 -29.53
N ALA A 307 17.31 -4.80 -30.25
CA ALA A 307 16.26 -5.67 -29.74
C ALA A 307 16.83 -6.34 -28.49
N ALA A 308 16.49 -5.77 -27.33
CA ALA A 308 17.01 -6.20 -26.04
C ALA A 308 16.28 -7.44 -25.52
N LEU A 309 15.13 -7.77 -26.11
CA LEU A 309 14.37 -8.99 -25.84
C LEU A 309 14.41 -9.90 -27.06
N ASP A 310 14.86 -11.13 -26.84
CA ASP A 310 14.63 -12.26 -27.74
C ASP A 310 13.14 -12.62 -27.68
N PRO A 311 12.36 -12.45 -28.76
CA PRO A 311 10.92 -12.73 -28.75
C PRO A 311 10.60 -14.21 -28.46
N ASP A 312 11.56 -15.12 -28.63
CA ASP A 312 11.37 -16.55 -28.40
C ASP A 312 11.62 -16.97 -26.94
N ILE A 313 12.15 -16.08 -26.09
CA ILE A 313 12.43 -16.39 -24.69
C ILE A 313 11.35 -15.82 -23.76
N ALA A 314 10.57 -16.73 -23.18
CA ALA A 314 9.64 -16.41 -22.10
C ALA A 314 10.40 -15.96 -20.84
N THR A 315 10.23 -14.70 -20.45
CA THR A 315 10.66 -14.21 -19.14
C THR A 315 9.78 -14.83 -18.05
N GLN A 316 10.36 -15.19 -16.91
CA GLN A 316 9.60 -15.79 -15.82
C GLN A 316 8.58 -14.77 -15.27
N THR A 317 7.32 -15.18 -15.16
CA THR A 317 6.27 -14.34 -14.58
C THR A 317 6.40 -14.30 -13.06
N GLY A 318 6.96 -15.33 -12.41
CA GLY A 318 7.16 -15.39 -10.96
C GLY A 318 5.85 -15.45 -10.17
N PRO A 319 5.88 -15.68 -8.85
CA PRO A 319 4.67 -15.89 -8.06
C PRO A 319 3.78 -14.63 -8.02
N GLY A 320 2.49 -14.83 -7.78
CA GLY A 320 1.53 -13.78 -7.50
C GLY A 320 1.91 -12.98 -6.26
N VAL A 321 1.83 -11.64 -6.31
CA VAL A 321 2.16 -10.78 -5.17
C VAL A 321 0.90 -10.60 -4.30
N PRO A 322 0.93 -10.98 -3.01
CA PRO A 322 -0.21 -10.77 -2.13
C PRO A 322 -0.52 -9.28 -1.96
N GLY A 323 -1.78 -8.91 -2.17
CA GLY A 323 -2.28 -7.54 -2.06
C GLY A 323 -2.90 -7.21 -0.70
N TRP A 324 -2.96 -8.17 0.22
CA TRP A 324 -3.57 -7.99 1.53
C TRP A 324 -2.71 -7.11 2.44
N ARG A 325 -3.38 -6.37 3.34
CA ARG A 325 -2.73 -5.56 4.37
C ARG A 325 -3.46 -5.73 5.70
N TRP A 326 -2.70 -6.06 6.75
CA TRP A 326 -3.22 -6.22 8.11
C TRP A 326 -2.30 -5.53 9.13
N HIS A 327 -1.41 -6.29 9.80
CA HIS A 327 -0.34 -5.72 10.63
C HIS A 327 0.91 -5.49 9.79
N GLN A 328 1.47 -4.28 9.89
CA GLN A 328 2.69 -3.89 9.21
C GLN A 328 3.75 -3.52 10.25
N PHE A 329 4.90 -4.18 10.17
CA PHE A 329 6.05 -3.90 11.02
C PHE A 329 7.17 -3.36 10.14
N GLN A 330 7.76 -2.22 10.55
CA GLN A 330 8.87 -1.63 9.82
C GLN A 330 10.17 -2.05 10.48
N LEU A 331 11.05 -2.66 9.69
CA LEU A 331 12.40 -3.05 10.06
C LEU A 331 13.36 -2.20 9.25
N SER A 332 14.26 -1.47 9.91
CA SER A 332 15.25 -0.62 9.24
C SER A 332 16.62 -0.70 9.87
N TRP A 333 17.64 -0.50 9.03
CA TRP A 333 19.04 -0.41 9.42
C TRP A 333 19.51 1.05 9.30
N SER A 334 20.33 1.49 10.25
CA SER A 334 20.83 2.85 10.39
C SER A 334 22.13 3.11 9.62
N GLY A 335 22.64 2.11 8.89
CA GLY A 335 23.84 2.19 8.06
C GLY A 335 23.88 1.15 6.95
N PRO A 336 25.04 1.00 6.28
CA PRO A 336 25.23 0.01 5.23
C PRO A 336 25.03 -1.41 5.74
N VAL A 337 24.39 -2.24 4.92
CA VAL A 337 24.06 -3.63 5.23
C VAL A 337 24.81 -4.52 4.25
N THR A 338 25.59 -5.47 4.77
CA THR A 338 26.33 -6.44 3.97
C THR A 338 25.41 -7.54 3.43
N ALA A 339 25.83 -8.21 2.36
CA ALA A 339 25.08 -9.32 1.77
C ALA A 339 24.73 -10.43 2.79
N ASP A 340 25.67 -10.74 3.68
CA ASP A 340 25.56 -11.83 4.67
C ASP A 340 25.00 -11.40 6.03
N GLN A 341 24.52 -10.15 6.18
CA GLN A 341 24.00 -9.66 7.45
C GLN A 341 22.82 -10.54 7.92
N PRO A 342 22.91 -11.25 9.06
CA PRO A 342 21.83 -12.12 9.50
C PRO A 342 20.67 -11.31 10.06
N MET A 343 19.45 -11.76 9.79
CA MET A 343 18.20 -11.26 10.36
C MET A 343 17.36 -12.43 10.87
N GLY A 344 16.85 -12.33 12.09
CA GLY A 344 15.98 -13.32 12.70
C GLY A 344 14.60 -12.75 13.04
N LEU A 345 13.53 -13.48 12.71
CA LEU A 345 12.14 -13.08 12.98
C LEU A 345 11.46 -14.07 13.92
N TYR A 346 11.15 -13.62 15.14
CA TYR A 346 10.45 -14.43 16.13
C TYR A 346 8.96 -14.09 16.10
N LEU A 347 8.16 -15.03 15.58
CA LEU A 347 6.73 -14.85 15.37
C LEU A 347 5.91 -15.69 16.35
N LEU A 348 4.86 -15.10 16.92
CA LEU A 348 3.83 -15.81 17.67
C LEU A 348 2.76 -16.31 16.69
N PRO A 349 2.55 -17.62 16.55
CA PRO A 349 1.55 -18.18 15.65
C PRO A 349 0.11 -17.99 16.19
N PRO A 350 -0.92 -18.10 15.33
CA PRO A 350 -2.31 -17.87 15.69
C PRO A 350 -2.81 -18.75 16.85
N TRP A 351 -2.41 -20.02 16.90
CA TRP A 351 -2.82 -20.94 17.98
C TRP A 351 -2.27 -20.50 19.34
N LEU A 352 -1.04 -19.96 19.37
CA LEU A 352 -0.42 -19.48 20.60
C LEU A 352 -1.08 -18.19 21.06
N ASN A 353 -1.37 -17.27 20.13
CA ASN A 353 -2.15 -16.07 20.45
C ASN A 353 -3.58 -16.39 20.92
N SER A 354 -4.20 -17.42 20.35
CA SER A 354 -5.50 -17.95 20.81
C SER A 354 -5.41 -18.46 22.24
N LEU A 355 -4.41 -19.32 22.54
CA LEU A 355 -4.15 -19.82 23.89
C LEU A 355 -3.89 -18.66 24.87
N LEU A 356 -3.10 -17.66 24.46
CA LEU A 356 -2.83 -16.47 25.25
C LEU A 356 -4.12 -15.69 25.52
N ALA A 357 -5.01 -15.51 24.54
CA ALA A 357 -6.28 -14.82 24.72
C ALA A 357 -7.18 -15.52 25.76
N PHE A 358 -7.32 -16.84 25.70
CA PHE A 358 -8.04 -17.60 26.73
C PHE A 358 -7.34 -17.52 28.10
N SER A 359 -6.00 -17.57 28.12
CA SER A 359 -5.23 -17.44 29.35
C SER A 359 -5.39 -16.07 30.00
N ARG A 360 -5.47 -14.97 29.23
CA ARG A 360 -5.72 -13.62 29.74
C ARG A 360 -7.03 -13.54 30.49
N VAL A 361 -8.11 -14.05 29.89
CA VAL A 361 -9.44 -14.08 30.52
C VAL A 361 -9.42 -14.94 31.79
N LEU A 362 -8.80 -16.12 31.74
CA LEU A 362 -8.67 -17.00 32.90
C LEU A 362 -7.86 -16.33 34.02
N LEU A 363 -6.71 -15.75 33.71
CA LEU A 363 -5.81 -15.15 34.70
C LEU A 363 -6.39 -13.87 35.32
N LEU A 364 -7.03 -13.00 34.51
CA LEU A 364 -7.73 -11.81 35.02
C LEU A 364 -8.91 -12.20 35.92
N THR A 365 -9.68 -13.22 35.55
CA THR A 365 -10.79 -13.70 36.39
C THR A 365 -10.27 -14.33 37.69
N LEU A 366 -9.20 -15.11 37.64
CA LEU A 366 -8.54 -15.65 38.85
C LEU A 366 -7.98 -14.55 39.74
N LEU A 367 -7.33 -13.52 39.18
CA LEU A 367 -6.79 -12.38 39.92
C LEU A 367 -7.92 -11.58 40.58
N LEU A 368 -9.01 -11.31 39.87
CA LEU A 368 -10.20 -10.65 40.41
C LEU A 368 -10.78 -11.45 41.59
N LEU A 369 -10.95 -12.76 41.43
CA LEU A 369 -11.48 -13.63 42.48
C LEU A 369 -10.57 -13.65 43.72
N ALA A 370 -9.25 -13.69 43.51
CA ALA A 370 -8.27 -13.67 44.58
C ALA A 370 -8.29 -12.35 45.37
N LEU A 371 -8.32 -11.20 44.68
CA LEU A 371 -8.39 -9.87 45.31
C LEU A 371 -9.75 -9.57 45.93
N ALA A 372 -10.84 -10.12 45.39
CA ALA A 372 -12.17 -10.09 46.00
C ALA A 372 -12.29 -10.99 47.26
N GLY A 373 -11.25 -11.76 47.60
CA GLY A 373 -11.20 -12.60 48.80
C GLY A 373 -11.95 -13.93 48.68
N ILE A 374 -12.20 -14.39 47.45
CA ILE A 374 -12.89 -15.66 47.17
C ILE A 374 -11.83 -16.77 47.08
N ARG A 375 -11.80 -17.67 48.05
CA ARG A 375 -10.80 -18.76 48.13
C ARG A 375 -11.44 -20.14 48.11
N TYR A 376 -10.87 -21.06 47.34
CA TYR A 376 -11.26 -22.47 47.34
C TYR A 376 -10.51 -23.23 48.44
N ARG A 377 -11.23 -23.95 49.31
CA ARG A 377 -10.62 -24.82 50.34
C ARG A 377 -11.14 -26.25 50.17
N ARG A 378 -10.24 -27.19 49.92
CA ARG A 378 -10.54 -28.63 49.72
C ARG A 378 -11.37 -29.12 50.93
N GLY A 379 -12.56 -29.67 50.68
CA GLY A 379 -13.50 -30.16 51.71
C GLY A 379 -14.65 -29.22 52.10
N ASN A 380 -14.55 -27.89 51.91
CA ASN A 380 -15.60 -26.92 52.30
C ASN A 380 -16.08 -26.02 51.13
N GLY A 381 -15.66 -26.33 49.90
CA GLY A 381 -16.01 -25.57 48.70
C GLY A 381 -15.41 -24.16 48.66
N TRP A 382 -16.07 -23.26 47.95
CA TRP A 382 -15.65 -21.87 47.77
C TRP A 382 -16.10 -21.03 48.97
N ARG A 383 -15.16 -20.48 49.76
CA ARG A 383 -15.46 -19.51 50.81
C ARG A 383 -15.59 -18.12 50.20
N LEU A 384 -16.84 -17.63 50.17
CA LEU A 384 -17.14 -16.22 49.87
C LEU A 384 -16.94 -15.39 51.15
N PRO A 385 -16.40 -14.16 51.07
CA PRO A 385 -16.36 -13.27 52.22
C PRO A 385 -17.78 -12.99 52.74
N LYS A 386 -17.93 -12.69 54.05
CA LYS A 386 -19.22 -12.29 54.63
C LYS A 386 -19.65 -10.95 54.03
N PHE A 387 -20.48 -11.00 53.00
CA PHE A 387 -21.12 -9.83 52.42
C PHE A 387 -22.14 -9.27 53.42
N ASN A 388 -21.85 -8.13 54.02
CA ASN A 388 -22.90 -7.29 54.56
C ASN A 388 -23.65 -6.73 53.34
N THR A 389 -24.92 -7.10 53.16
CA THR A 389 -25.67 -6.88 51.90
C THR A 389 -26.16 -5.44 51.69
N ALA A 390 -25.94 -4.54 52.65
CA ALA A 390 -26.41 -3.15 52.61
C ALA A 390 -25.70 -2.19 51.61
N PRO A 391 -24.40 -2.30 51.25
CA PRO A 391 -23.71 -1.28 50.45
C PRO A 391 -23.65 -1.54 48.93
N VAL A 392 -23.94 -2.77 48.46
CA VAL A 392 -23.88 -3.11 47.02
C VAL A 392 -25.15 -2.67 46.28
N ALA A 393 -26.30 -2.69 46.97
CA ALA A 393 -27.59 -2.29 46.42
C ALA A 393 -27.65 -0.80 46.04
N SER A 394 -27.02 0.08 46.84
CA SER A 394 -26.95 1.51 46.59
C SER A 394 -26.00 1.85 45.43
N GLY A 395 -24.90 1.11 45.29
CA GLY A 395 -23.92 1.28 44.21
C GLY A 395 -24.47 0.87 42.84
N LEU A 396 -25.27 -0.20 42.77
CA LEU A 396 -25.93 -0.66 41.53
C LEU A 396 -27.01 0.33 41.04
N ALA A 397 -27.77 0.95 41.95
CA ALA A 397 -28.74 1.99 41.60
C ALA A 397 -28.08 3.29 41.10
N LEU A 398 -26.94 3.67 41.69
CA LEU A 398 -26.19 4.87 41.28
C LEU A 398 -25.49 4.65 39.92
N LEU A 399 -24.93 3.46 39.67
CA LEU A 399 -24.33 3.08 38.39
C LEU A 399 -25.37 3.00 37.27
N ALA A 400 -26.55 2.42 37.54
CA ALA A 400 -27.65 2.38 36.56
C ALA A 400 -28.13 3.80 36.19
N GLY A 401 -28.19 4.72 37.16
CA GLY A 401 -28.51 6.14 36.92
C GLY A 401 -27.44 6.88 36.12
N LEU A 402 -26.15 6.64 36.40
CA LEU A 402 -25.04 7.27 35.68
C LEU A 402 -24.87 6.77 34.24
N THR A 403 -25.18 5.50 33.95
CA THR A 403 -25.14 4.96 32.57
C THR A 403 -26.24 5.52 31.66
N LEU A 404 -27.36 5.98 32.23
CA LEU A 404 -28.43 6.66 31.49
C LEU A 404 -28.10 8.12 31.13
N LEU A 405 -27.17 8.75 31.87
CA LEU A 405 -26.74 10.14 31.68
C LEU A 405 -25.47 10.28 30.81
N ALA A 406 -24.73 9.20 30.56
CA ALA A 406 -23.46 9.20 29.83
C ALA A 406 -23.60 8.70 28.37
N MET A 407 -24.69 9.03 27.68
CA MET A 407 -24.77 8.82 26.23
C MET A 407 -23.87 9.84 25.51
N PRO A 408 -22.90 9.43 24.69
CA PRO A 408 -22.17 10.36 23.85
C PRO A 408 -23.11 10.88 22.75
N ALA A 409 -23.34 12.20 22.74
CA ALA A 409 -23.84 12.87 21.54
C ALA A 409 -22.77 12.73 20.45
N GLY A 410 -23.10 12.05 19.35
CA GLY A 410 -22.21 11.88 18.22
C GLY A 410 -21.73 13.24 17.72
N GLN A 411 -20.42 13.43 17.67
CA GLN A 411 -19.81 14.57 17.00
C GLN A 411 -20.03 14.40 15.49
N ALA A 412 -20.97 15.17 14.94
CA ALA A 412 -21.00 15.46 13.52
C ALA A 412 -19.82 16.40 13.22
N LEU A 413 -18.74 15.85 12.68
CA LEU A 413 -17.63 16.65 12.15
C LEU A 413 -18.09 17.28 10.84
N ALA A 414 -18.29 18.60 10.84
CA ALA A 414 -18.45 19.37 9.61
C ALA A 414 -17.13 19.31 8.83
N GLN A 415 -17.20 18.75 7.62
CA GLN A 415 -16.07 18.63 6.69
C GLN A 415 -15.68 20.01 6.17
N TRP A 416 -14.46 20.45 6.48
CA TRP A 416 -13.75 21.50 5.76
C TRP A 416 -13.25 20.90 4.43
N PRO A 417 -13.26 21.63 3.29
CA PRO A 417 -12.76 21.09 2.03
C PRO A 417 -11.31 20.63 2.20
N SER A 418 -11.02 19.42 1.70
CA SER A 418 -9.70 18.84 1.81
C SER A 418 -8.69 19.70 1.05
N PRO A 419 -7.41 19.68 1.46
CA PRO A 419 -6.35 20.38 0.72
C PRO A 419 -6.25 19.94 -0.75
N GLU A 420 -6.77 18.77 -1.12
CA GLU A 420 -6.89 18.36 -2.53
C GLU A 420 -7.85 19.27 -3.32
N LEU A 421 -8.96 19.69 -2.72
CA LEU A 421 -9.97 20.54 -3.34
C LEU A 421 -9.47 21.98 -3.52
N LEU A 422 -8.62 22.44 -2.58
CA LEU A 422 -7.90 23.71 -2.72
C LEU A 422 -6.83 23.63 -3.83
N GLY A 423 -6.12 22.50 -3.93
CA GLY A 423 -5.17 22.26 -5.01
C GLY A 423 -5.83 22.21 -6.40
N GLU A 424 -7.01 21.59 -6.50
CA GLU A 424 -7.78 21.56 -7.75
C GLU A 424 -8.26 22.97 -8.15
N LEU A 425 -8.67 23.79 -7.18
CA LEU A 425 -9.05 25.19 -7.42
C LEU A 425 -7.87 26.06 -7.86
N GLU A 426 -6.70 25.90 -7.24
CA GLU A 426 -5.48 26.59 -7.68
C GLU A 426 -5.08 26.18 -9.10
N GLN A 427 -5.16 24.88 -9.41
CA GLN A 427 -4.79 24.34 -10.71
C GLN A 427 -5.73 24.82 -11.83
N ARG A 428 -7.03 24.97 -11.55
CA ARG A 428 -8.00 25.56 -12.50
C ARG A 428 -7.84 27.08 -12.66
N LEU A 429 -7.46 27.80 -11.60
CA LEU A 429 -7.27 29.26 -11.66
C LEU A 429 -5.98 29.68 -12.40
N LEU A 430 -4.98 28.80 -12.47
CA LEU A 430 -3.68 29.03 -13.11
C LEU A 430 -3.51 28.28 -14.45
N GLU A 431 -4.60 27.79 -15.02
CA GLU A 431 -4.57 27.04 -16.28
C GLU A 431 -4.06 27.93 -17.43
N ALA A 432 -3.08 27.40 -18.18
CA ALA A 432 -2.46 28.13 -19.28
C ALA A 432 -3.41 28.17 -20.50
N PRO A 433 -3.41 29.24 -21.31
CA PRO A 433 -4.26 29.33 -22.50
C PRO A 433 -4.00 28.17 -23.49
N GLU A 434 -5.06 27.62 -24.08
CA GLU A 434 -4.98 26.48 -25.02
C GLU A 434 -4.07 26.76 -26.22
N CYS A 435 -3.88 28.03 -26.58
CA CYS A 435 -3.07 28.43 -27.74
C CYS A 435 -1.55 28.28 -27.53
N LEU A 436 -1.05 27.97 -26.33
CA LEU A 436 0.39 27.82 -26.08
C LEU A 436 0.94 26.56 -26.79
N PRO A 437 2.11 26.64 -27.43
CA PRO A 437 3.10 27.74 -27.43
C PRO A 437 2.92 28.81 -28.52
N SER A 438 1.84 28.77 -29.31
CA SER A 438 1.63 29.57 -30.53
C SER A 438 0.66 30.75 -30.38
N CYS A 439 0.43 31.25 -29.16
CA CYS A 439 -0.53 32.34 -28.90
C CYS A 439 -0.15 33.69 -29.53
N ALA A 440 1.10 33.88 -29.94
CA ALA A 440 1.54 35.08 -30.62
C ALA A 440 2.49 34.75 -31.78
N VAL A 441 2.27 35.38 -32.93
CA VAL A 441 3.02 35.13 -34.16
C VAL A 441 3.51 36.43 -34.78
N ILE A 442 4.78 36.46 -35.20
CA ILE A 442 5.34 37.56 -35.98
C ILE A 442 5.05 37.30 -37.46
N THR A 443 4.06 38.01 -38.02
CA THR A 443 3.65 37.86 -39.43
C THR A 443 4.58 38.58 -40.38
N ARG A 444 5.10 39.74 -39.97
CA ARG A 444 6.05 40.54 -40.75
C ARG A 444 7.10 41.17 -39.86
N SER A 445 8.31 41.29 -40.38
CA SER A 445 9.39 42.03 -39.73
C SER A 445 10.21 42.83 -40.74
N LYS A 446 10.72 43.98 -40.30
CA LYS A 446 11.65 44.80 -41.07
C LYS A 446 12.83 45.22 -40.19
N VAL A 447 14.04 44.89 -40.62
CA VAL A 447 15.29 45.31 -39.97
C VAL A 447 15.93 46.40 -40.82
N THR A 448 16.16 47.55 -40.22
CA THR A 448 16.82 48.69 -40.86
C THR A 448 18.07 49.07 -40.08
N VAL A 449 19.21 49.16 -40.78
CA VAL A 449 20.47 49.63 -40.19
C VAL A 449 20.96 50.84 -40.96
N ASP A 450 21.04 51.95 -40.26
CA ASP A 450 21.59 53.22 -40.71
C ASP A 450 22.91 53.46 -39.96
N GLU A 451 24.05 53.10 -40.57
CA GLU A 451 25.45 53.10 -40.10
C GLU A 451 25.76 52.74 -38.63
N GLN A 452 25.14 53.42 -37.67
CA GLN A 452 25.28 53.28 -36.21
C GLN A 452 23.95 53.06 -35.45
N ARG A 453 22.78 53.01 -36.13
CA ARG A 453 21.47 52.81 -35.50
C ARG A 453 20.74 51.62 -36.12
N LEU A 454 20.35 50.67 -35.27
CA LEU A 454 19.55 49.51 -35.63
C LEU A 454 18.10 49.73 -35.20
N ARG A 455 17.17 49.60 -36.16
CA ARG A 455 15.73 49.66 -35.98
C ARG A 455 15.09 48.36 -36.44
N VAL A 456 14.19 47.82 -35.62
CA VAL A 456 13.45 46.59 -35.89
C VAL A 456 11.95 46.90 -35.74
N ASP A 457 11.20 46.78 -36.84
CA ASP A 457 9.74 46.88 -36.86
C ASP A 457 9.18 45.44 -36.92
N LEU A 458 8.29 45.09 -36.00
CA LEU A 458 7.61 43.80 -35.90
C LEU A 458 6.10 44.00 -35.98
N TRP A 459 5.42 43.20 -36.79
CA TRP A 459 3.97 43.06 -36.77
C TRP A 459 3.64 41.74 -36.11
N VAL A 460 2.97 41.81 -34.97
CA VAL A 460 2.69 40.66 -34.10
C VAL A 460 1.19 40.53 -33.94
N ASP A 461 0.66 39.36 -34.25
CA ASP A 461 -0.72 39.00 -33.95
C ASP A 461 -0.72 38.17 -32.66
N SER A 462 -1.43 38.64 -31.64
CA SER A 462 -1.61 37.95 -30.35
C SER A 462 -3.06 37.49 -30.22
N HIS A 463 -3.28 36.25 -29.82
CA HIS A 463 -4.62 35.71 -29.60
C HIS A 463 -5.17 36.07 -28.22
N ASP A 464 -4.29 36.13 -27.21
CA ASP A 464 -4.61 36.42 -25.81
C ASP A 464 -3.72 37.55 -25.26
N GLU A 465 -4.02 38.00 -24.04
CA GLU A 465 -3.12 38.88 -23.29
C GLU A 465 -1.95 38.08 -22.73
N LEU A 466 -0.75 38.27 -23.30
CA LEU A 466 0.43 37.52 -22.87
C LEU A 466 1.74 38.31 -23.01
N LEU A 467 2.74 37.87 -22.24
CA LEU A 467 4.07 38.45 -22.22
C LEU A 467 4.93 37.84 -23.34
N ILE A 468 5.26 38.63 -24.36
CA ILE A 468 6.07 38.17 -25.50
C ILE A 468 7.55 38.61 -25.39
N PRO A 469 8.50 37.73 -25.74
CA PRO A 469 9.92 38.08 -25.82
C PRO A 469 10.27 38.79 -27.15
N LEU A 470 11.05 39.87 -27.06
CA LEU A 470 11.51 40.66 -28.20
C LEU A 470 12.93 40.23 -28.67
N PRO A 471 13.31 40.55 -29.92
CA PRO A 471 14.65 40.25 -30.45
C PRO A 471 15.76 40.94 -29.66
N ALA A 472 16.89 40.24 -29.50
CA ALA A 472 18.04 40.71 -28.74
C ALA A 472 19.37 40.28 -29.38
N VAL A 473 20.46 40.94 -29.00
CA VAL A 473 21.83 40.58 -29.40
C VAL A 473 22.52 39.97 -28.18
N GLY A 474 22.89 38.69 -28.25
CA GLY A 474 23.29 37.89 -27.07
C GLY A 474 24.61 38.27 -26.39
N ASP A 475 25.48 39.04 -27.07
CA ASP A 475 26.82 39.40 -26.57
C ASP A 475 26.96 40.90 -26.25
N GLY A 476 25.85 41.63 -26.13
CA GLY A 476 25.84 43.11 -26.07
C GLY A 476 26.25 43.78 -27.41
N GLY A 477 25.97 45.07 -27.52
CA GLY A 477 26.30 45.89 -28.71
C GLY A 477 25.11 46.56 -29.40
N TRP A 478 23.87 46.33 -28.95
CA TRP A 478 22.68 47.07 -29.36
C TRP A 478 21.93 47.62 -28.14
N TRP A 479 21.97 48.94 -27.94
CA TRP A 479 21.27 49.60 -26.84
C TRP A 479 19.95 50.20 -27.32
N VAL A 480 18.84 49.49 -27.07
CA VAL A 480 17.47 49.94 -27.41
C VAL A 480 17.14 51.20 -26.60
N SER A 481 17.03 52.34 -27.30
CA SER A 481 16.74 53.65 -26.72
C SER A 481 15.27 54.05 -26.87
N ASN A 482 14.53 53.42 -27.79
CA ASN A 482 13.10 53.68 -28.00
C ASN A 482 12.38 52.36 -28.31
N LEU A 483 11.26 52.14 -27.61
CA LEU A 483 10.37 50.99 -27.75
C LEU A 483 8.92 51.48 -27.73
N SER A 484 8.20 51.24 -28.83
CA SER A 484 6.79 51.60 -28.95
C SER A 484 5.93 50.43 -29.44
N VAL A 485 4.67 50.41 -28.99
CA VAL A 485 3.61 49.51 -29.43
C VAL A 485 2.50 50.39 -30.00
N ASP A 486 2.13 50.17 -31.26
CA ASP A 486 1.10 50.93 -31.99
C ASP A 486 1.31 52.45 -31.95
N GLY A 487 2.57 52.87 -32.01
CA GLY A 487 2.97 54.28 -32.00
C GLY A 487 2.99 54.94 -30.62
N LYS A 488 2.60 54.23 -29.54
CA LYS A 488 2.68 54.71 -28.15
C LYS A 488 3.88 54.08 -27.43
N PRO A 489 4.54 54.78 -26.48
CA PRO A 489 5.58 54.18 -25.65
C PRO A 489 5.06 52.93 -24.91
N ALA A 490 5.84 51.86 -24.87
CA ALA A 490 5.44 50.63 -24.19
C ALA A 490 5.39 50.82 -22.66
N THR A 491 4.28 50.48 -22.01
CA THR A 491 4.03 50.70 -20.58
C THR A 491 4.40 49.52 -19.67
N ALA A 492 4.41 48.29 -20.18
CA ALA A 492 4.72 47.08 -19.43
C ALA A 492 5.91 46.33 -20.04
N VAL A 493 7.13 46.79 -19.74
CA VAL A 493 8.38 46.24 -20.27
C VAL A 493 9.18 45.55 -19.16
N GLN A 494 9.50 44.28 -19.34
CA GLN A 494 10.38 43.52 -18.44
C GLN A 494 11.70 43.21 -19.15
N ARG A 495 12.84 43.42 -18.49
CA ARG A 495 14.15 43.01 -19.00
C ARG A 495 14.65 41.77 -18.24
N VAL A 496 15.01 40.72 -18.96
CA VAL A 496 15.58 39.48 -18.40
C VAL A 496 16.89 39.22 -19.15
N GLY A 497 18.03 39.51 -18.50
CA GLY A 497 19.33 39.57 -19.18
C GLY A 497 19.35 40.68 -20.25
N ASP A 498 19.85 40.35 -21.44
CA ASP A 498 19.86 41.27 -22.60
C ASP A 498 18.54 41.27 -23.42
N GLN A 499 17.54 40.50 -22.98
CA GLN A 499 16.27 40.35 -23.69
C GLN A 499 15.16 41.21 -23.06
N LEU A 500 14.42 41.93 -23.91
CA LEU A 500 13.22 42.67 -23.51
C LEU A 500 11.97 41.82 -23.72
N ARG A 501 10.98 41.96 -22.83
CA ARG A 501 9.65 41.37 -22.94
C ARG A 501 8.59 42.44 -22.78
N ILE A 502 7.50 42.32 -23.51
CA ILE A 502 6.36 43.24 -23.43
C ILE A 502 5.05 42.48 -23.33
N VAL A 503 4.09 43.04 -22.62
CA VAL A 503 2.71 42.54 -22.63
C VAL A 503 2.02 43.04 -23.89
N LEU A 504 1.40 42.14 -24.65
CA LEU A 504 0.48 42.47 -25.73
C LEU A 504 -0.91 41.93 -25.39
N THR A 505 -1.94 42.73 -25.66
CA THR A 505 -3.34 42.30 -25.61
C THR A 505 -3.69 41.47 -26.85
N ALA A 506 -4.86 40.84 -26.86
CA ALA A 506 -5.38 40.18 -28.05
C ALA A 506 -5.56 41.18 -29.21
N GLY A 507 -5.06 40.83 -30.41
CA GLY A 507 -5.13 41.65 -31.61
C GLY A 507 -3.80 41.78 -32.37
N SER A 508 -3.84 42.57 -33.45
CA SER A 508 -2.66 42.88 -34.28
C SER A 508 -1.96 44.13 -33.79
N HIS A 509 -0.68 44.01 -33.46
CA HIS A 509 0.14 45.07 -32.89
C HIS A 509 1.39 45.32 -33.73
N ARG A 510 1.79 46.59 -33.84
CA ARG A 510 3.06 47.01 -34.43
C ARG A 510 4.04 47.41 -33.33
N VAL A 511 5.06 46.58 -33.13
CA VAL A 511 6.13 46.81 -32.14
C VAL A 511 7.36 47.36 -32.85
N VAL A 512 7.89 48.49 -32.38
CA VAL A 512 9.08 49.12 -32.96
C VAL A 512 10.16 49.26 -31.91
N LEU A 513 11.32 48.66 -32.19
CA LEU A 513 12.54 48.81 -31.40
C LEU A 513 13.54 49.67 -32.17
N SER A 514 14.18 50.64 -31.53
CA SER A 514 15.32 51.34 -32.11
C SER A 514 16.40 51.65 -31.08
N GLY A 515 17.66 51.53 -31.49
CA GLY A 515 18.80 51.65 -30.59
C GLY A 515 20.13 51.86 -31.31
N ARG A 516 21.14 52.34 -30.59
CA ARG A 516 22.50 52.54 -31.13
C ARG A 516 23.29 51.23 -31.15
N LEU A 517 24.08 51.02 -32.19
CA LEU A 517 25.07 49.95 -32.30
C LEU A 517 26.42 50.45 -31.77
N ILE A 518 27.02 49.74 -30.80
CA ILE A 518 28.26 50.17 -30.14
C ILE A 518 29.32 49.07 -30.26
N GLY A 519 30.51 49.42 -30.79
CA GLY A 519 31.75 48.68 -30.58
C GLY A 519 31.92 47.32 -31.28
N LYS A 520 31.08 46.97 -32.27
CA LYS A 520 31.18 45.69 -32.98
C LYS A 520 31.05 45.83 -34.51
N ASP A 521 31.88 45.08 -35.23
CA ASP A 521 31.87 44.97 -36.71
C ASP A 521 31.12 43.71 -37.20
N ASN A 522 30.77 42.80 -36.28
CA ASN A 522 29.92 41.64 -36.52
C ASN A 522 29.00 41.44 -35.31
N LEU A 523 27.71 41.24 -35.54
CA LEU A 523 26.72 40.99 -34.48
C LEU A 523 25.60 40.05 -34.98
N GLN A 524 25.00 39.31 -34.06
CA GLN A 524 23.92 38.36 -34.36
C GLN A 524 22.64 38.79 -33.62
N LEU A 525 21.61 39.13 -34.39
CA LEU A 525 20.29 39.50 -33.88
C LEU A 525 19.42 38.24 -33.80
N ASN A 526 19.08 37.82 -32.58
CA ASN A 526 18.32 36.60 -32.31
C ASN A 526 16.82 36.92 -32.14
N PHE A 527 15.97 36.15 -32.79
CA PHE A 527 14.51 36.26 -32.77
C PHE A 527 13.89 35.10 -31.97
N PRO A 528 13.37 35.33 -30.76
CA PRO A 528 12.79 34.27 -29.91
C PRO A 528 11.50 33.68 -30.50
N LEU A 529 10.70 34.53 -31.15
CA LEU A 529 9.56 34.15 -31.98
C LEU A 529 9.99 34.22 -33.45
N ARG A 530 9.73 33.15 -34.22
CA ARG A 530 10.15 33.08 -35.62
C ARG A 530 9.37 34.10 -36.48
N PRO A 531 10.03 35.04 -37.16
CA PRO A 531 9.37 35.89 -38.15
C PRO A 531 9.06 35.09 -39.42
N HIS A 532 7.84 35.23 -39.94
CA HIS A 532 7.43 34.57 -41.18
C HIS A 532 8.09 35.20 -42.42
N ASN A 533 8.18 36.53 -42.44
CA ASN A 533 8.84 37.30 -43.49
C ASN A 533 9.72 38.39 -42.88
N LEU A 534 10.97 38.46 -43.32
CA LEU A 534 11.94 39.47 -42.91
C LEU A 534 12.47 40.25 -44.11
N ALA A 535 12.17 41.55 -44.12
CA ALA A 535 12.80 42.50 -45.04
C ALA A 535 13.99 43.18 -44.36
N VAL A 536 15.12 43.27 -45.04
CA VAL A 536 16.32 43.93 -44.50
C VAL A 536 16.73 45.10 -45.38
N GLN A 537 16.96 46.25 -44.78
CA GLN A 537 17.45 47.46 -45.44
C GLN A 537 18.73 47.92 -44.72
N LEU A 538 19.89 47.64 -45.31
CA LEU A 538 21.20 47.88 -44.70
C LEU A 538 21.99 48.93 -45.47
N GLN A 539 22.55 49.91 -44.76
CA GLN A 539 23.55 50.85 -45.29
C GLN A 539 24.89 50.62 -44.58
N GLY A 540 25.93 50.27 -45.34
CA GLY A 540 27.27 49.98 -44.78
C GLY A 540 27.41 48.61 -44.09
N TRP A 541 26.38 47.76 -44.13
CA TRP A 541 26.34 46.43 -43.51
C TRP A 541 25.87 45.35 -44.50
N GLN A 542 26.26 44.10 -44.27
CA GLN A 542 25.86 42.90 -45.02
C GLN A 542 25.18 41.91 -44.06
N ALA A 543 24.08 41.31 -44.51
CA ALA A 543 23.38 40.27 -43.76
C ALA A 543 23.91 38.87 -44.08
N ALA A 544 23.93 37.99 -43.07
CA ALA A 544 24.20 36.57 -43.17
C ALA A 544 23.07 35.77 -42.48
N GLY A 545 22.71 34.61 -43.04
CA GLY A 545 21.66 33.74 -42.47
C GLY A 545 20.23 34.00 -42.93
N LEU A 546 20.03 34.90 -43.91
CA LEU A 546 18.74 35.14 -44.58
C LEU A 546 18.66 34.33 -45.88
N VAL A 547 17.62 33.49 -46.02
CA VAL A 547 17.35 32.71 -47.23
C VAL A 547 15.89 32.96 -47.62
N ASP A 548 15.66 33.49 -48.82
CA ASP A 548 14.32 33.79 -49.37
C ASP A 548 13.40 34.58 -48.42
N GLY A 549 13.95 35.54 -47.68
CA GLY A 549 13.19 36.35 -46.71
C GLY A 549 12.84 35.63 -45.40
N GLN A 550 13.34 34.40 -45.19
CA GLN A 550 13.18 33.64 -43.96
C GLN A 550 14.50 33.48 -43.20
N LEU A 551 14.39 33.23 -41.89
CA LEU A 551 15.51 32.95 -40.99
C LEU A 551 15.43 31.49 -40.49
N PRO A 552 16.07 30.51 -41.18
CA PRO A 552 16.04 29.11 -40.77
C PRO A 552 16.60 28.87 -39.36
N GLY A 553 17.57 29.69 -38.94
CA GLY A 553 18.20 29.64 -37.62
C GLY A 553 17.64 30.63 -36.60
N ASN A 554 16.52 31.32 -36.87
CA ASN A 554 15.95 32.38 -36.02
C ASN A 554 16.95 33.47 -35.60
N SER A 555 18.02 33.66 -36.39
CA SER A 555 19.07 34.64 -36.11
C SER A 555 19.55 35.30 -37.39
N LEU A 556 19.73 36.62 -37.36
CA LEU A 556 20.28 37.40 -38.47
C LEU A 556 21.69 37.87 -38.10
N GLY A 557 22.69 37.42 -38.84
CA GLY A 557 24.06 37.95 -38.74
C GLY A 557 24.19 39.26 -39.50
N LEU A 558 24.85 40.26 -38.92
CA LEU A 558 25.11 41.56 -39.52
C LEU A 558 26.61 41.86 -39.46
N GLN A 559 27.24 42.10 -40.62
CA GLN A 559 28.68 42.38 -40.77
C GLN A 559 28.92 43.73 -41.46
N ARG A 560 29.81 44.58 -40.94
CA ARG A 560 30.10 45.90 -41.52
C ARG A 560 30.96 45.76 -42.80
N ARG A 561 30.57 46.41 -43.90
CA ARG A 561 31.36 46.47 -45.15
C ARG A 561 32.51 47.47 -45.01
N ARG A 562 33.77 47.01 -45.04
CA ARG A 562 34.95 47.88 -45.22
C ARG A 562 35.38 47.90 -46.69
N ALA A 563 35.67 49.09 -47.23
CA ALA A 563 36.24 49.26 -48.56
C ALA A 563 37.74 48.92 -48.55
N LYS A 564 38.15 47.99 -49.42
CA LYS A 564 39.56 47.68 -49.74
C LYS A 564 40.17 48.91 -50.42
N LYS A 565 41.16 49.57 -49.79
CA LYS A 565 42.13 50.41 -50.50
C LYS A 565 43.40 49.60 -50.73
N SER A 566 43.68 49.38 -52.01
CA SER A 566 44.95 48.93 -52.55
C SER A 566 46.01 50.00 -52.34
N SER A 567 47.20 49.60 -51.89
CA SER A 567 48.46 50.25 -52.24
C SER A 567 49.55 49.18 -52.33
N LEU A 568 49.92 48.86 -53.57
CA LEU A 568 51.21 48.25 -53.90
C LEU A 568 52.30 49.32 -53.74
N ALA A 569 53.31 49.07 -52.91
CA ALA A 569 54.62 49.69 -53.03
C ALA A 569 55.70 48.76 -52.45
N ALA A 570 56.62 48.35 -53.33
CA ALA A 570 58.01 47.94 -53.13
C ALA A 570 58.37 46.74 -52.21
N VAL A 571 58.69 45.63 -52.88
CA VAL A 571 59.79 44.67 -52.60
C VAL A 571 61.12 45.43 -52.83
N ASP A 572 62.23 45.38 -52.08
CA ASP A 572 63.10 44.35 -51.44
C ASP A 572 64.14 45.10 -50.54
N PRO A 573 65.12 44.50 -49.82
CA PRO A 573 65.27 43.16 -49.23
C PRO A 573 65.70 43.21 -47.74
N GLY A 574 65.14 42.32 -46.92
CA GLY A 574 65.51 42.16 -45.51
C GLY A 574 64.87 40.88 -44.96
N ARG A 575 65.43 39.73 -45.37
CA ARG A 575 64.97 38.39 -45.01
C ARG A 575 65.11 38.16 -43.50
N GLU A 576 63.97 38.05 -42.82
CA GLU A 576 63.81 37.09 -41.73
C GLU A 576 62.56 36.23 -41.97
N ALA A 577 62.83 34.93 -42.03
CA ALA A 577 61.97 33.76 -42.11
C ALA A 577 60.45 33.98 -41.98
N THR A 578 59.74 33.87 -43.12
CA THR A 578 58.40 33.29 -43.13
C THR A 578 58.51 31.86 -42.60
N MET A 579 57.95 31.62 -41.42
CA MET A 579 57.70 30.26 -40.93
C MET A 579 56.89 29.50 -41.99
N ALA A 580 57.56 28.61 -42.73
CA ALA A 580 56.91 27.65 -43.59
C ALA A 580 55.88 26.87 -42.76
N ALA A 581 54.68 26.69 -43.31
CA ALA A 581 53.66 25.83 -42.73
C ALA A 581 54.28 24.45 -42.47
N THR A 582 54.52 24.14 -41.19
CA THR A 582 55.13 22.89 -40.78
C THR A 582 54.21 21.75 -41.23
N TYR A 583 54.74 20.82 -42.01
CA TYR A 583 54.01 19.61 -42.40
C TYR A 583 53.65 18.82 -41.13
N ILE A 584 52.35 18.73 -40.83
CA ILE A 584 51.84 17.91 -39.73
C ILE A 584 51.47 16.55 -40.33
N ALA A 585 52.14 15.50 -39.86
CA ALA A 585 51.84 14.14 -40.28
C ALA A 585 50.36 13.79 -40.01
N PRO A 586 49.69 13.04 -40.91
CA PRO A 586 48.32 12.59 -40.68
C PRO A 586 48.19 11.80 -39.38
N PHE A 587 47.28 12.24 -38.52
CA PHE A 587 46.95 11.60 -37.27
C PHE A 587 45.43 11.52 -37.10
N VAL A 588 44.91 10.30 -36.95
CA VAL A 588 43.47 10.05 -36.80
C VAL A 588 43.16 9.29 -35.51
N LYS A 589 41.94 9.45 -35.02
CA LYS A 589 41.40 8.69 -33.89
C LYS A 589 40.38 7.69 -34.42
N VAL A 590 40.57 6.41 -34.11
CA VAL A 590 39.64 5.34 -34.49
C VAL A 590 38.85 4.91 -33.28
N GLU A 591 37.53 5.13 -33.33
CA GLU A 591 36.59 4.72 -32.30
C GLU A 591 35.84 3.47 -32.77
N ARG A 592 36.08 2.33 -32.12
CA ARG A 592 35.32 1.09 -32.36
C ARG A 592 34.26 0.92 -31.28
N THR A 593 33.01 0.77 -31.69
CA THR A 593 31.88 0.42 -30.82
C THR A 593 31.40 -0.98 -31.17
N ILE A 594 31.58 -1.93 -30.26
CA ILE A 594 31.16 -3.32 -30.41
C ILE A 594 29.79 -3.48 -29.75
N GLU A 595 28.77 -3.81 -30.53
CA GLU A 595 27.39 -4.02 -30.10
C GLU A 595 27.12 -5.53 -30.03
N LEU A 596 26.96 -6.07 -28.82
CA LEU A 596 26.61 -7.48 -28.59
C LEU A 596 25.10 -7.61 -28.35
N GLY A 597 24.32 -7.77 -29.43
CA GLY A 597 22.88 -7.99 -29.40
C GLY A 597 22.50 -9.42 -29.79
N LEU A 598 21.30 -9.61 -30.35
CA LEU A 598 20.96 -10.87 -31.02
C LEU A 598 21.95 -11.18 -32.15
N ASP A 599 22.28 -10.15 -32.92
CA ASP A 599 23.39 -10.11 -33.87
C ASP A 599 24.49 -9.19 -33.34
N TRP A 600 25.73 -9.49 -33.70
CA TRP A 600 26.88 -8.71 -33.26
C TRP A 600 27.33 -7.77 -34.38
N TYR A 601 27.56 -6.51 -34.01
CA TYR A 601 28.00 -5.48 -34.95
C TYR A 601 29.17 -4.70 -34.41
N VAL A 602 30.00 -4.20 -35.32
CA VAL A 602 31.06 -3.25 -35.02
C VAL A 602 30.75 -1.98 -35.79
N THR A 603 30.73 -0.85 -35.09
CA THR A 603 30.68 0.48 -35.71
C THR A 603 32.03 1.13 -35.52
N THR A 604 32.72 1.44 -36.60
CA THR A 604 34.04 2.09 -36.57
C THR A 604 33.90 3.51 -37.11
N ASP A 605 34.35 4.49 -36.33
CA ASP A 605 34.39 5.91 -36.69
C ASP A 605 35.85 6.40 -36.69
N VAL A 606 36.32 6.83 -37.85
CA VAL A 606 37.67 7.38 -38.05
C VAL A 606 37.57 8.90 -38.10
N ARG A 607 38.09 9.56 -37.07
CA ARG A 607 38.06 11.03 -36.93
C ARG A 607 39.42 11.65 -37.17
N ARG A 608 39.43 12.76 -37.91
CA ARG A 608 40.60 13.60 -38.14
C ARG A 608 41.02 14.30 -36.84
N ILE A 609 42.29 14.18 -36.47
CA ILE A 609 42.91 15.00 -35.42
C ILE A 609 43.87 16.01 -36.05
N ALA A 610 44.75 15.56 -36.94
CA ALA A 610 45.63 16.43 -37.71
C ALA A 610 45.98 15.82 -39.09
N PRO A 611 46.32 16.63 -40.10
CA PRO A 611 46.17 18.10 -40.18
C PRO A 611 44.70 18.52 -40.26
N THR A 612 44.39 19.77 -39.88
CA THR A 612 43.01 20.32 -39.87
C THR A 612 42.40 20.43 -41.28
N SER A 613 43.23 20.56 -42.31
CA SER A 613 42.86 20.56 -43.72
C SER A 613 43.80 19.65 -44.53
N GLY A 614 43.37 19.21 -45.74
CA GLY A 614 44.12 18.27 -46.59
C GLY A 614 43.59 16.84 -46.57
N ALA A 615 43.95 16.02 -47.56
CA ALA A 615 43.49 14.63 -47.65
C ALA A 615 44.27 13.71 -46.71
N ILE A 616 43.60 12.75 -46.08
CA ILE A 616 44.23 11.71 -45.25
C ILE A 616 43.85 10.34 -45.81
N ASN A 617 44.84 9.48 -46.03
CA ASN A 617 44.65 8.07 -46.41
C ASN A 617 45.22 7.18 -45.30
N VAL A 618 44.40 6.31 -44.74
CA VAL A 618 44.78 5.34 -43.71
C VAL A 618 44.13 3.99 -44.00
N GLN A 619 44.79 2.91 -43.60
CA GLN A 619 44.24 1.55 -43.69
C GLN A 619 43.94 1.06 -42.28
N ILE A 620 42.67 0.75 -42.00
CA ILE A 620 42.23 0.32 -40.67
C ILE A 620 41.94 -1.20 -40.70
N PRO A 621 42.62 -2.03 -39.88
CA PRO A 621 42.37 -3.46 -39.85
C PRO A 621 40.95 -3.79 -39.37
N LEU A 622 40.35 -4.84 -39.92
CA LEU A 622 39.14 -5.46 -39.40
C LEU A 622 39.48 -6.36 -38.22
N LEU A 623 38.53 -6.55 -37.29
CA LEU A 623 38.65 -7.54 -36.21
C LEU A 623 38.51 -8.97 -36.77
N ASP A 624 39.00 -9.96 -36.02
CA ASP A 624 38.82 -11.36 -36.36
C ASP A 624 37.33 -11.71 -36.46
N GLY A 625 36.91 -12.25 -37.61
CA GLY A 625 35.51 -12.55 -37.89
C GLY A 625 34.62 -11.33 -38.19
N GLU A 626 35.18 -10.14 -38.38
CA GLU A 626 34.45 -8.95 -38.84
C GLU A 626 34.24 -8.97 -40.36
N SER A 627 33.02 -8.64 -40.80
CA SER A 627 32.65 -8.55 -42.22
C SER A 627 31.92 -7.24 -42.52
N LEU A 628 32.41 -6.49 -43.49
CA LEU A 628 31.91 -5.16 -43.83
C LEU A 628 30.50 -5.21 -44.44
N THR A 629 29.57 -4.42 -43.91
CA THR A 629 28.19 -4.32 -44.45
C THR A 629 27.90 -3.02 -45.20
N SER A 630 28.77 -2.01 -45.05
CA SER A 630 28.58 -0.68 -45.64
C SER A 630 29.15 -0.62 -47.06
N ALA A 631 28.36 -0.14 -48.02
CA ALA A 631 28.79 -0.01 -49.42
C ALA A 631 29.82 1.13 -49.62
N GLY A 632 30.72 0.97 -50.60
CA GLY A 632 31.63 2.03 -51.04
C GLY A 632 32.92 2.19 -50.23
N LEU A 633 33.39 1.13 -49.58
CA LEU A 633 34.71 1.07 -48.92
C LEU A 633 35.43 -0.21 -49.39
N PRO A 634 36.56 -0.11 -50.10
CA PRO A 634 37.33 -1.28 -50.52
C PRO A 634 38.06 -1.89 -49.32
N VAL A 635 38.08 -3.23 -49.28
CA VAL A 635 38.79 -4.03 -48.29
C VAL A 635 39.92 -4.76 -49.01
N GLU A 636 41.15 -4.54 -48.59
CA GLU A 636 42.37 -5.15 -49.13
C GLU A 636 43.14 -5.79 -47.96
N ASP A 637 43.49 -7.07 -48.06
CA ASP A 637 44.23 -7.82 -47.02
C ASP A 637 43.65 -7.68 -45.60
N GLY A 638 42.32 -7.72 -45.46
CA GLY A 638 41.64 -7.59 -44.17
C GLY A 638 41.65 -6.17 -43.58
N LYS A 639 42.05 -5.16 -44.35
CA LYS A 639 42.07 -3.74 -43.95
C LYS A 639 41.13 -2.93 -44.82
N VAL A 640 40.39 -2.02 -44.19
CA VAL A 640 39.53 -1.04 -44.87
C VAL A 640 40.38 0.15 -45.28
N ALA A 641 40.43 0.47 -46.57
CA ALA A 641 41.08 1.69 -47.04
C ALA A 641 40.15 2.89 -46.83
N VAL A 642 40.58 3.84 -45.98
CA VAL A 642 39.81 5.02 -45.60
C VAL A 642 40.48 6.27 -46.12
N THR A 643 39.74 7.03 -46.93
CA THR A 643 40.14 8.35 -47.41
C THR A 643 39.24 9.43 -46.82
N LEU A 644 39.84 10.43 -46.17
CA LEU A 644 39.18 11.65 -45.70
C LEU A 644 39.51 12.80 -46.64
N ALA A 645 38.49 13.35 -47.30
CA ALA A 645 38.66 14.52 -48.18
C ALA A 645 39.03 15.80 -47.40
N PRO A 646 39.55 16.86 -48.06
CA PRO A 646 39.76 18.16 -47.41
C PRO A 646 38.47 18.70 -46.80
N GLY A 647 38.50 19.08 -45.52
CA GLY A 647 37.30 19.55 -44.78
C GLY A 647 36.40 18.43 -44.25
N GLN A 648 36.62 17.17 -44.62
CA GLN A 648 35.92 16.03 -44.04
C GLN A 648 36.56 15.66 -42.69
N SER A 649 35.77 15.74 -41.62
CA SER A 649 36.22 15.53 -40.25
C SER A 649 36.15 14.07 -39.79
N SER A 650 35.32 13.24 -40.43
CA SER A 650 35.14 11.83 -40.06
C SER A 650 34.66 10.95 -41.21
N ARG A 651 34.88 9.63 -41.07
CA ARG A 651 34.30 8.58 -41.90
C ARG A 651 33.93 7.41 -40.99
N HIS A 652 32.71 6.90 -41.12
CA HIS A 652 32.22 5.79 -40.31
C HIS A 652 31.65 4.66 -41.18
N TRP A 653 31.68 3.45 -40.66
CA TRP A 653 31.03 2.28 -41.25
C TRP A 653 30.53 1.31 -40.18
N ARG A 654 29.68 0.38 -40.62
CA ARG A 654 29.18 -0.74 -39.81
C ARG A 654 29.57 -2.07 -40.45
N SER A 655 29.92 -3.02 -39.61
CA SER A 655 30.29 -4.38 -39.96
C SER A 655 29.53 -5.37 -39.07
N THR A 656 29.30 -6.59 -39.56
CA THR A 656 28.85 -7.73 -38.73
C THR A 656 30.07 -8.41 -38.12
N LEU A 657 29.93 -8.95 -36.91
CA LEU A 657 30.98 -9.69 -36.22
C LEU A 657 30.51 -11.12 -35.95
N ALA A 658 31.34 -12.12 -36.23
CA ALA A 658 31.06 -13.50 -35.86
C ALA A 658 31.02 -13.66 -34.32
N LYS A 659 30.06 -14.44 -33.81
CA LYS A 659 29.94 -14.72 -32.37
C LYS A 659 31.09 -15.61 -31.92
N THR A 660 31.75 -15.24 -30.82
CA THR A 660 32.88 -15.98 -30.23
C THR A 660 32.82 -15.90 -28.71
N ASP A 661 33.26 -16.95 -28.03
CA ASP A 661 33.31 -16.98 -26.56
C ASP A 661 34.47 -16.14 -26.00
N LEU A 662 35.49 -15.88 -26.83
CA LEU A 662 36.64 -15.05 -26.50
C LEU A 662 36.86 -14.01 -27.61
N LEU A 663 36.53 -12.75 -27.32
CA LEU A 663 36.77 -11.62 -28.23
C LEU A 663 38.07 -10.92 -27.83
N THR A 664 39.03 -10.87 -28.74
CA THR A 664 40.33 -10.25 -28.49
C THR A 664 40.50 -8.99 -29.34
N LEU A 665 40.75 -7.85 -28.69
CA LEU A 665 41.03 -6.56 -29.33
C LEU A 665 42.52 -6.25 -29.19
N GLN A 666 43.19 -5.98 -30.32
CA GLN A 666 44.61 -5.64 -30.34
C GLN A 666 44.81 -4.23 -30.88
N ALA A 667 45.55 -3.41 -30.13
CA ALA A 667 45.88 -2.05 -30.52
C ALA A 667 46.99 -2.04 -31.56
N THR A 668 46.90 -1.10 -32.50
CA THR A 668 47.91 -0.96 -33.56
C THR A 668 49.24 -0.42 -33.04
N ASP A 669 50.34 -0.78 -33.71
CA ASP A 669 51.66 -0.16 -33.53
C ASP A 669 51.89 1.01 -34.50
N ASP A 670 50.94 1.31 -35.39
CA ASP A 670 51.07 2.41 -36.36
C ASP A 670 50.90 3.78 -35.67
N PRO A 671 51.93 4.66 -35.67
CA PRO A 671 51.88 5.93 -34.97
C PRO A 671 50.94 6.96 -35.62
N ARG A 672 50.40 6.68 -36.81
CA ARG A 672 49.47 7.57 -37.53
C ARG A 672 48.06 7.57 -36.94
N TRP A 673 47.75 6.70 -35.99
CA TRP A 673 46.44 6.68 -35.36
C TRP A 673 46.44 6.08 -33.97
N VAL A 674 45.36 6.35 -33.23
CA VAL A 674 45.11 5.80 -31.90
C VAL A 674 43.72 5.22 -31.80
N GLU A 675 43.56 4.21 -30.97
CA GLU A 675 42.30 3.51 -30.79
C GLU A 675 41.56 3.91 -29.52
N SER A 676 40.24 3.79 -29.62
CA SER A 676 39.33 3.85 -28.50
C SER A 676 38.28 2.76 -28.70
N TRP A 677 38.21 1.82 -27.77
CA TRP A 677 37.25 0.73 -27.82
C TRP A 677 36.09 1.00 -26.87
N SER A 678 34.88 0.73 -27.30
CA SER A 678 33.67 0.77 -26.49
C SER A 678 32.89 -0.52 -26.70
N ILE A 679 32.42 -1.15 -25.62
CA ILE A 679 31.55 -2.32 -25.70
C ILE A 679 30.14 -1.92 -25.25
N ASN A 680 29.13 -2.40 -25.97
CA ASN A 680 27.73 -2.22 -25.65
C ASN A 680 27.06 -3.59 -25.67
N SER A 681 26.97 -4.22 -24.50
CA SER A 681 26.45 -5.57 -24.34
C SER A 681 24.97 -5.57 -23.95
N SER A 682 24.14 -6.34 -24.65
CA SER A 682 22.76 -6.62 -24.26
C SER A 682 22.70 -7.46 -22.97
N PRO A 683 21.63 -7.38 -22.16
CA PRO A 683 21.46 -8.22 -20.97
C PRO A 683 21.44 -9.73 -21.24
N ILE A 684 21.26 -10.17 -22.49
CA ILE A 684 21.32 -11.60 -22.87
C ILE A 684 22.75 -12.16 -22.87
N TRP A 685 23.77 -11.30 -22.87
CA TRP A 685 25.19 -11.68 -22.87
C TRP A 685 25.85 -11.23 -21.58
N HIS A 686 26.61 -12.13 -20.96
CA HIS A 686 27.57 -11.78 -19.93
C HIS A 686 28.93 -11.59 -20.60
N ALA A 687 29.49 -10.38 -20.49
CA ALA A 687 30.75 -10.01 -21.11
C ALA A 687 31.68 -9.43 -20.04
N GLU A 688 32.75 -10.16 -19.71
CA GLU A 688 33.73 -9.76 -18.70
C GLU A 688 35.12 -9.58 -19.34
N PRO A 689 35.86 -8.50 -19.03
CA PRO A 689 37.23 -8.35 -19.46
C PRO A 689 38.11 -9.36 -18.71
N VAL A 690 38.91 -10.12 -19.45
CA VAL A 690 39.82 -11.13 -18.90
C VAL A 690 41.27 -10.76 -19.20
N GLY A 691 42.11 -10.93 -18.19
CA GLY A 691 43.56 -10.80 -18.31
C GLY A 691 44.20 -12.00 -19.02
N ARG A 692 45.43 -11.83 -19.47
CA ARG A 692 46.21 -12.90 -20.11
C ARG A 692 47.46 -13.19 -19.28
N ASP A 693 47.80 -14.46 -19.10
CA ASP A 693 49.08 -14.91 -18.51
C ASP A 693 49.43 -14.24 -17.16
N GLY A 694 48.43 -14.00 -16.30
CA GLY A 694 48.59 -13.36 -14.99
C GLY A 694 48.65 -11.83 -15.01
N ILE A 695 48.48 -11.19 -16.17
CA ILE A 695 48.41 -9.73 -16.33
C ILE A 695 46.96 -9.27 -16.21
N GLU A 696 46.67 -8.29 -15.35
CA GLU A 696 45.34 -7.69 -15.23
C GLU A 696 44.90 -7.03 -16.55
N PRO A 697 43.61 -7.11 -16.92
CA PRO A 697 43.11 -6.46 -18.13
C PRO A 697 43.23 -4.93 -18.03
N ILE A 698 43.32 -4.27 -19.19
CA ILE A 698 43.39 -2.81 -19.27
C ILE A 698 42.18 -2.19 -18.53
N PRO A 699 42.39 -1.29 -17.56
CA PRO A 699 41.28 -0.71 -16.81
C PRO A 699 40.46 0.24 -17.70
N PRO A 700 39.12 0.24 -17.57
CA PRO A 700 38.27 1.16 -18.32
C PRO A 700 38.49 2.60 -17.88
N ILE A 701 38.12 3.55 -18.72
CA ILE A 701 38.18 4.98 -18.41
C ILE A 701 37.09 5.32 -17.39
N LYS A 702 37.46 6.10 -16.37
CA LYS A 702 36.51 6.66 -15.42
C LYS A 702 35.52 7.57 -16.13
N GLN A 703 34.25 7.15 -16.21
CA GLN A 703 33.18 7.97 -16.78
C GLN A 703 32.72 9.02 -15.77
N GLN A 704 32.64 10.28 -16.20
CA GLN A 704 32.19 11.39 -15.35
C GLN A 704 30.75 11.15 -14.87
N SER A 705 30.56 11.17 -13.55
CA SER A 705 29.25 11.06 -12.91
C SER A 705 28.45 12.34 -13.18
N GLY A 706 27.44 12.28 -14.06
CA GLY A 706 26.46 13.36 -14.24
C GLY A 706 25.90 13.55 -15.65
N GLN A 707 26.54 13.01 -16.69
CA GLN A 707 26.23 13.40 -18.07
C GLN A 707 25.50 12.36 -18.96
N VAL A 708 25.24 11.13 -18.50
CA VAL A 708 24.65 10.11 -19.38
C VAL A 708 23.48 9.41 -18.71
N LEU A 709 22.27 9.93 -18.97
CA LEU A 709 21.04 9.14 -18.97
C LEU A 709 21.14 8.19 -20.19
N GLY A 710 21.72 7.01 -20.01
CA GLY A 710 21.95 6.09 -21.12
C GLY A 710 22.56 4.74 -20.71
N PRO A 711 22.63 3.77 -21.64
CA PRO A 711 23.24 2.47 -21.38
C PRO A 711 24.69 2.64 -20.94
N TRP A 712 25.11 1.82 -19.97
CA TRP A 712 26.50 1.76 -19.57
C TRP A 712 27.34 1.27 -20.76
N ARG A 713 28.37 2.04 -21.12
CA ARG A 713 29.24 1.79 -22.28
C ARG A 713 30.69 2.10 -21.88
N PRO A 714 31.42 1.14 -21.32
CA PRO A 714 32.79 1.33 -20.88
C PRO A 714 33.64 1.64 -22.09
N GLN A 715 34.68 2.42 -21.84
CA GLN A 715 35.59 2.84 -22.88
C GLN A 715 37.00 2.48 -22.44
N TRP A 716 37.80 1.95 -23.36
CA TRP A 716 39.22 1.67 -23.17
C TRP A 716 40.03 2.49 -24.16
N ARG A 717 41.20 2.95 -23.71
CA ARG A 717 42.23 3.60 -24.52
C ARG A 717 43.51 2.78 -24.36
N PRO A 718 43.72 1.79 -25.23
CA PRO A 718 44.95 1.00 -25.21
C PRO A 718 46.14 1.86 -25.68
N TRP A 719 47.33 1.50 -25.25
CA TRP A 719 48.57 1.96 -25.86
C TRP A 719 48.94 1.08 -27.05
N PRO A 720 49.83 1.55 -27.94
CA PRO A 720 50.32 0.73 -29.05
C PRO A 720 50.82 -0.63 -28.56
N GLY A 721 50.38 -1.69 -29.24
CA GLY A 721 50.76 -3.09 -28.95
C GLY A 721 49.97 -3.77 -27.83
N GLU A 722 49.13 -3.05 -27.08
CA GLU A 722 48.34 -3.65 -26.00
C GLU A 722 47.12 -4.42 -26.50
N GLN A 723 46.67 -5.38 -25.69
CA GLN A 723 45.58 -6.28 -26.00
C GLN A 723 44.53 -6.27 -24.87
N LEU A 724 43.25 -6.35 -25.25
CA LEU A 724 42.13 -6.52 -24.33
C LEU A 724 41.26 -7.69 -24.79
N SER A 725 41.07 -8.66 -23.90
CA SER A 725 40.25 -9.83 -24.19
C SER A 725 38.96 -9.80 -23.37
N PHE A 726 37.85 -10.25 -23.95
CA PHE A 726 36.57 -10.41 -23.29
C PHE A 726 36.11 -11.86 -23.35
N ARG A 727 35.77 -12.44 -22.20
CA ARG A 727 35.01 -13.68 -22.16
C ARG A 727 33.52 -13.32 -22.29
N ILE A 728 32.88 -13.86 -23.32
CA ILE A 728 31.48 -13.57 -23.65
C ILE A 728 30.71 -14.88 -23.62
N ILE A 729 29.71 -14.98 -22.75
CA ILE A 729 28.84 -16.16 -22.67
C ILE A 729 27.37 -15.73 -22.73
N ARG A 730 26.52 -16.61 -23.27
CA ARG A 730 25.05 -16.49 -23.13
C ARG A 730 24.63 -17.31 -21.92
N PRO A 731 24.30 -16.69 -20.78
CA PRO A 731 23.92 -17.43 -19.58
C PRO A 731 22.64 -18.25 -19.84
N ALA A 732 22.56 -19.45 -19.26
CA ALA A 732 21.37 -20.27 -19.35
C ALA A 732 20.21 -19.61 -18.55
N GLY A 733 19.03 -19.54 -19.17
CA GLY A 733 17.82 -19.10 -18.47
C GLY A 733 17.40 -20.10 -17.40
N MET A 734 16.93 -19.61 -16.26
CA MET A 734 16.34 -20.46 -15.22
C MET A 734 14.96 -20.97 -15.68
N ALA A 735 14.62 -22.21 -15.39
CA ALA A 735 13.23 -22.67 -15.57
C ALA A 735 12.29 -21.92 -14.61
N GLY A 736 11.14 -21.45 -15.10
CA GLY A 736 10.16 -20.76 -14.29
C GLY A 736 8.80 -20.69 -14.98
N GLU A 737 7.78 -20.28 -14.24
CA GLU A 737 6.43 -20.14 -14.79
C GLU A 737 6.39 -19.04 -15.86
N ALA A 738 5.68 -19.33 -16.96
CA ALA A 738 5.39 -18.37 -18.03
C ALA A 738 3.97 -17.78 -17.92
N LEU A 739 3.15 -18.31 -17.02
CA LEU A 739 1.79 -17.89 -16.72
C LEU A 739 1.63 -17.87 -15.21
N THR A 740 1.11 -16.78 -14.66
CA THR A 740 0.82 -16.67 -13.22
C THR A 740 -0.56 -16.08 -13.00
N ILE A 741 -1.28 -16.62 -12.03
CA ILE A 741 -2.60 -16.13 -11.61
C ILE A 741 -2.41 -15.16 -10.44
N ASP A 742 -2.63 -13.88 -10.71
CA ASP A 742 -2.43 -12.79 -9.75
C ASP A 742 -3.61 -12.58 -8.81
N GLY A 743 -4.82 -12.97 -9.24
CA GLY A 743 -6.04 -12.76 -8.47
C GLY A 743 -7.18 -13.66 -8.93
N VAL A 744 -7.98 -14.12 -7.97
CA VAL A 744 -9.20 -14.88 -8.27
C VAL A 744 -10.34 -14.36 -7.42
N GLY A 745 -11.47 -13.98 -8.03
CA GLY A 745 -12.70 -13.65 -7.34
C GLY A 745 -13.78 -14.68 -7.68
N LEU A 746 -14.25 -15.45 -6.70
CA LEU A 746 -15.32 -16.43 -6.85
C LEU A 746 -16.56 -15.97 -6.11
N LYS A 747 -17.63 -15.67 -6.83
CA LYS A 747 -18.94 -15.32 -6.26
C LYS A 747 -19.93 -16.44 -6.48
N HIS A 748 -20.35 -17.09 -5.40
CA HIS A 748 -21.35 -18.15 -5.40
C HIS A 748 -22.68 -17.65 -4.83
N VAL A 749 -23.75 -17.75 -5.60
CA VAL A 749 -25.12 -17.42 -5.19
C VAL A 749 -25.92 -18.70 -5.09
N SER A 750 -26.28 -19.09 -3.86
CA SER A 750 -27.09 -20.28 -3.63
C SER A 750 -28.57 -19.96 -3.82
N GLY A 751 -29.20 -20.54 -4.84
CA GLY A 751 -30.64 -20.44 -5.11
C GLY A 751 -31.44 -21.58 -4.49
N ARG A 752 -32.77 -21.61 -4.73
CA ARG A 752 -33.66 -22.65 -4.17
C ARG A 752 -33.56 -24.01 -4.88
N ARG A 753 -33.12 -24.01 -6.14
CA ARG A 753 -33.05 -25.19 -7.04
C ARG A 753 -31.73 -25.27 -7.82
N GLN A 754 -31.13 -24.12 -8.09
CA GLN A 754 -29.92 -23.97 -8.87
C GLN A 754 -29.05 -22.94 -8.16
N SER A 755 -27.75 -23.13 -8.20
CA SER A 755 -26.76 -22.16 -7.77
C SER A 755 -26.08 -21.54 -8.99
N GLU A 756 -25.80 -20.25 -8.92
CA GLU A 756 -25.06 -19.52 -9.94
C GLU A 756 -23.68 -19.16 -9.38
N THR A 757 -22.63 -19.38 -10.17
CA THR A 757 -21.27 -19.01 -9.79
C THR A 757 -20.63 -18.16 -10.88
N THR A 758 -20.03 -17.05 -10.46
CA THR A 758 -19.20 -16.19 -11.30
C THR A 758 -17.78 -16.23 -10.78
N MET A 759 -16.82 -16.50 -11.64
CA MET A 759 -15.40 -16.49 -11.33
C MET A 759 -14.69 -15.48 -12.23
N ALA A 760 -13.90 -14.59 -11.63
CA ALA A 760 -13.02 -13.68 -12.34
C ALA A 760 -11.57 -14.02 -11.99
N ILE A 761 -10.73 -14.17 -13.00
CA ILE A 761 -9.32 -14.53 -12.88
C ILE A 761 -8.50 -13.41 -13.52
N ASN A 762 -7.57 -12.86 -12.75
CA ASN A 762 -6.54 -11.96 -13.26
C ASN A 762 -5.27 -12.78 -13.44
N LEU A 763 -4.77 -12.85 -14.67
CA LEU A 763 -3.58 -13.62 -15.00
C LEU A 763 -2.60 -12.81 -15.82
N ARG A 764 -1.32 -13.17 -15.75
CA ARG A 764 -0.25 -12.61 -16.55
C ARG A 764 0.49 -13.72 -17.28
N ALA A 765 0.79 -13.50 -18.55
CA ALA A 765 1.56 -14.43 -19.36
C ALA A 765 2.76 -13.72 -20.01
N SER A 766 3.92 -14.36 -20.06
CA SER A 766 5.10 -13.84 -20.76
C SER A 766 5.21 -14.31 -22.20
N LYS A 767 4.47 -15.36 -22.58
CA LYS A 767 4.31 -15.84 -23.94
C LYS A 767 2.87 -16.27 -24.18
N GLY A 768 2.50 -16.45 -25.45
CA GLY A 768 1.20 -17.02 -25.79
C GLY A 768 1.07 -18.46 -25.28
N VAL A 769 -0.02 -18.76 -24.55
CA VAL A 769 -0.31 -20.08 -23.99
C VAL A 769 -1.79 -20.40 -24.08
N GLU A 770 -2.14 -21.68 -24.25
CA GLU A 770 -3.51 -22.15 -24.07
C GLU A 770 -3.74 -22.52 -22.61
N TYR A 771 -4.67 -21.83 -21.96
CA TYR A 771 -5.01 -22.05 -20.55
C TYR A 771 -6.22 -22.98 -20.44
N PRO A 772 -6.05 -24.22 -19.94
CA PRO A 772 -7.17 -25.13 -19.71
C PRO A 772 -7.86 -24.78 -18.39
N LEU A 773 -9.17 -24.50 -18.44
CA LEU A 773 -9.96 -24.27 -17.23
C LEU A 773 -10.81 -25.51 -16.92
N GLN A 774 -10.71 -26.06 -15.72
CA GLN A 774 -11.52 -27.22 -15.30
C GLN A 774 -12.72 -26.78 -14.46
N LEU A 775 -13.93 -26.97 -15.00
CA LEU A 775 -15.16 -26.65 -14.28
C LEU A 775 -15.60 -27.79 -13.34
N PRO A 776 -16.34 -27.49 -12.26
CA PRO A 776 -16.89 -28.51 -11.36
C PRO A 776 -17.81 -29.51 -12.07
N ALA A 777 -17.90 -30.73 -11.56
CA ALA A 777 -18.80 -31.75 -12.10
C ALA A 777 -20.27 -31.30 -12.04
N GLY A 778 -21.00 -31.42 -13.16
CA GLY A 778 -22.39 -30.99 -13.27
C GLY A 778 -22.60 -29.48 -13.45
N ALA A 779 -21.53 -28.71 -13.69
CA ALA A 779 -21.61 -27.31 -14.09
C ALA A 779 -22.09 -27.19 -15.55
N ARG A 780 -23.04 -26.29 -15.79
CA ARG A 780 -23.45 -25.83 -17.13
C ARG A 780 -22.83 -24.47 -17.39
N LEU A 781 -21.93 -24.39 -18.37
CA LEU A 781 -21.23 -23.17 -18.72
C LEU A 781 -22.18 -22.19 -19.41
N GLU A 782 -22.31 -20.98 -18.87
CA GLU A 782 -23.23 -19.95 -19.39
C GLU A 782 -22.48 -18.86 -20.18
N MET A 783 -21.28 -18.47 -19.74
CA MET A 783 -20.53 -17.39 -20.38
C MET A 783 -19.03 -17.49 -20.05
N ILE A 784 -18.20 -17.17 -21.04
CA ILE A 784 -16.77 -16.85 -20.85
C ILE A 784 -16.47 -15.52 -21.52
N LYS A 785 -15.80 -14.62 -20.80
CA LYS A 785 -15.22 -13.38 -21.34
C LYS A 785 -13.71 -13.39 -21.16
N LEU A 786 -12.99 -13.01 -22.21
CA LEU A 786 -11.56 -12.71 -22.19
C LEU A 786 -11.41 -11.22 -22.49
N ASP A 787 -10.84 -10.46 -21.54
CA ASP A 787 -10.65 -9.00 -21.62
C ASP A 787 -11.94 -8.24 -21.99
N GLY A 788 -13.07 -8.68 -21.41
CA GLY A 788 -14.40 -8.13 -21.65
C GLY A 788 -15.08 -8.59 -22.95
N ARG A 789 -14.40 -9.38 -23.79
CA ARG A 789 -14.95 -9.93 -25.04
C ARG A 789 -15.46 -11.35 -24.82
N GLU A 790 -16.74 -11.57 -25.11
CA GLU A 790 -17.36 -12.90 -25.01
C GLU A 790 -16.73 -13.87 -26.01
N GLN A 791 -16.40 -15.06 -25.53
CA GLN A 791 -15.85 -16.14 -26.32
C GLN A 791 -16.96 -17.12 -26.73
N PRO A 792 -16.87 -17.76 -27.90
CA PRO A 792 -17.80 -18.82 -28.27
C PRO A 792 -17.66 -19.99 -27.31
N ILE A 793 -18.77 -20.46 -26.74
CA ILE A 793 -18.81 -21.57 -25.80
C ILE A 793 -19.70 -22.71 -26.31
N SER A 794 -19.45 -23.92 -25.82
CA SER A 794 -20.38 -25.04 -25.92
C SER A 794 -20.81 -25.45 -24.51
N GLU A 795 -22.13 -25.55 -24.27
CA GLU A 795 -22.69 -25.81 -22.92
C GLU A 795 -22.21 -27.12 -22.28
N GLN A 796 -21.78 -28.10 -23.08
CA GLN A 796 -21.27 -29.40 -22.61
C GLN A 796 -19.74 -29.43 -22.41
N GLN A 797 -19.05 -28.33 -22.68
CA GLN A 797 -17.59 -28.28 -22.60
C GLN A 797 -17.13 -28.17 -21.14
N ALA A 798 -16.82 -29.30 -20.52
CA ALA A 798 -16.33 -29.36 -19.14
C ALA A 798 -14.93 -28.75 -18.94
N ARG A 799 -14.17 -28.58 -20.03
CA ARG A 799 -12.80 -28.07 -20.05
C ARG A 799 -12.58 -27.07 -21.20
N PRO A 800 -13.05 -25.82 -21.09
CA PRO A 800 -12.74 -24.79 -22.08
C PRO A 800 -11.23 -24.50 -22.10
N GLN A 801 -10.66 -24.34 -23.29
CA GLN A 801 -9.27 -23.92 -23.50
C GLN A 801 -9.28 -22.48 -23.99
N LEU A 802 -8.53 -21.61 -23.29
CA LEU A 802 -8.51 -20.18 -23.56
C LEU A 802 -7.16 -19.76 -24.13
N PRO A 803 -7.10 -19.18 -25.35
CA PRO A 803 -5.85 -18.66 -25.90
C PRO A 803 -5.48 -17.35 -25.20
N ILE A 804 -4.46 -17.38 -24.35
CA ILE A 804 -3.93 -16.22 -23.63
C ILE A 804 -2.71 -15.70 -24.38
N SER A 805 -2.71 -14.42 -24.76
CA SER A 805 -1.55 -13.75 -25.38
C SER A 805 -0.55 -13.25 -24.32
N PRO A 806 0.67 -12.83 -24.70
CA PRO A 806 1.60 -12.22 -23.76
C PRO A 806 1.05 -10.89 -23.24
N GLY A 807 1.03 -10.72 -21.91
CA GLY A 807 0.46 -9.53 -21.26
C GLY A 807 -0.28 -9.86 -19.97
N SER A 808 -1.10 -8.90 -19.52
CA SER A 808 -2.03 -9.09 -18.40
C SER A 808 -3.44 -9.20 -18.97
N HIS A 809 -4.18 -10.22 -18.53
CA HIS A 809 -5.51 -10.53 -19.04
C HIS A 809 -6.49 -10.77 -17.89
N GLN A 810 -7.76 -10.49 -18.15
CA GLN A 810 -8.87 -10.77 -17.27
C GLN A 810 -9.81 -11.79 -17.90
N VAL A 811 -10.02 -12.91 -17.21
CA VAL A 811 -10.95 -13.96 -17.63
C VAL A 811 -12.14 -13.95 -16.68
N GLU A 812 -13.36 -13.85 -17.20
CA GLU A 812 -14.59 -13.99 -16.43
C GLU A 812 -15.36 -15.22 -16.93
N VAL A 813 -15.76 -16.08 -16.00
CA VAL A 813 -16.47 -17.33 -16.29
C VAL A 813 -17.70 -17.42 -15.41
N ARG A 814 -18.85 -17.69 -16.03
CA ARG A 814 -20.12 -17.87 -15.34
C ARG A 814 -20.70 -19.23 -15.68
N TRP A 815 -21.10 -19.95 -14.64
CA TRP A 815 -21.76 -21.24 -14.77
C TRP A 815 -22.85 -21.40 -13.73
N SER A 816 -23.76 -22.33 -13.99
CA SER A 816 -24.77 -22.73 -13.03
C SER A 816 -24.74 -24.23 -12.77
N GLN A 817 -25.20 -24.61 -11.59
CA GLN A 817 -25.18 -26.00 -11.13
C GLN A 817 -26.48 -26.31 -10.37
N GLU A 818 -27.03 -27.50 -10.58
CA GLU A 818 -28.16 -27.98 -9.79
C GLU A 818 -27.70 -28.24 -8.34
N GLN A 819 -28.40 -27.63 -7.37
CA GLN A 819 -28.03 -27.74 -5.96
C GLN A 819 -29.26 -28.08 -5.13
N ALA A 820 -29.20 -29.21 -4.41
CA ALA A 820 -30.25 -29.62 -3.50
C ALA A 820 -30.33 -28.72 -2.26
N ARG A 821 -31.54 -28.53 -1.73
CA ARG A 821 -31.77 -27.70 -0.54
C ARG A 821 -31.21 -28.40 0.71
N SER A 822 -29.96 -28.13 1.02
CA SER A 822 -29.27 -28.69 2.19
C SER A 822 -29.25 -27.72 3.39
N TRP A 823 -28.85 -28.22 4.56
CA TRP A 823 -28.44 -27.40 5.70
C TRP A 823 -26.96 -27.03 5.64
N TRP A 824 -26.18 -27.75 4.83
CA TRP A 824 -24.77 -27.50 4.51
C TRP A 824 -24.67 -26.90 3.11
N THR A 825 -24.07 -25.71 3.00
CA THR A 825 -23.83 -25.02 1.72
C THR A 825 -22.34 -24.74 1.60
N GLU A 826 -21.76 -25.10 0.46
CA GLU A 826 -20.33 -24.96 0.20
C GLU A 826 -20.10 -24.30 -1.17
N THR A 827 -19.05 -23.50 -1.29
CA THR A 827 -18.59 -22.95 -2.56
C THR A 827 -18.03 -24.06 -3.45
N PRO A 828 -18.18 -23.99 -4.78
CA PRO A 828 -17.68 -25.03 -5.67
C PRO A 828 -16.15 -25.15 -5.59
N ALA A 829 -15.65 -26.39 -5.60
CA ALA A 829 -14.23 -26.68 -5.73
C ALA A 829 -13.83 -26.52 -7.22
N VAL A 830 -12.97 -25.54 -7.50
CA VAL A 830 -12.45 -25.25 -8.85
C VAL A 830 -10.94 -25.47 -8.84
N ASP A 831 -10.44 -26.18 -9.85
CA ASP A 831 -9.01 -26.38 -10.07
C ASP A 831 -8.54 -25.46 -11.19
N LEU A 832 -7.53 -24.65 -10.90
CA LEU A 832 -6.93 -23.70 -11.84
C LEU A 832 -5.67 -24.29 -12.50
N GLY A 833 -5.19 -25.45 -12.06
CA GLY A 833 -4.03 -26.13 -12.62
C GLY A 833 -2.68 -25.45 -12.35
N SER A 834 -2.67 -24.28 -11.69
CA SER A 834 -1.47 -23.54 -11.29
C SER A 834 -1.68 -22.78 -9.98
N ALA A 835 -0.57 -22.31 -9.40
CA ALA A 835 -0.63 -21.52 -8.18
C ALA A 835 -1.33 -20.18 -8.42
N SER A 836 -2.20 -19.80 -7.48
CA SER A 836 -2.98 -18.57 -7.53
C SER A 836 -2.76 -17.75 -6.28
N SER A 837 -2.67 -16.43 -6.44
CA SER A 837 -2.66 -15.48 -5.32
C SER A 837 -3.95 -14.67 -5.25
N ASN A 838 -4.19 -14.01 -4.12
CA ASN A 838 -5.30 -13.07 -3.91
C ASN A 838 -6.67 -13.65 -4.25
N ILE A 839 -7.09 -14.65 -3.50
CA ILE A 839 -8.33 -15.38 -3.72
C ILE A 839 -9.42 -14.77 -2.83
N ASP A 840 -10.42 -14.14 -3.43
CA ASP A 840 -11.64 -13.68 -2.77
C ASP A 840 -12.78 -14.67 -3.04
N LEU A 841 -13.42 -15.16 -1.98
CA LEU A 841 -14.60 -16.01 -2.06
C LEU A 841 -15.79 -15.29 -1.47
N THR A 842 -16.84 -15.11 -2.26
CA THR A 842 -18.09 -14.50 -1.83
C THR A 842 -19.24 -15.51 -1.90
N LEU A 843 -19.91 -15.78 -0.79
CA LEU A 843 -21.10 -16.62 -0.71
C LEU A 843 -22.33 -15.77 -0.38
N ALA A 844 -23.31 -15.73 -1.30
CA ALA A 844 -24.60 -15.11 -1.06
C ALA A 844 -25.62 -16.15 -0.57
N LEU A 845 -26.10 -15.99 0.66
CA LEU A 845 -27.09 -16.85 1.29
C LEU A 845 -28.53 -16.34 1.07
N PRO A 846 -29.50 -17.25 0.85
CA PRO A 846 -30.91 -16.89 0.83
C PRO A 846 -31.40 -16.20 2.11
N ARG A 847 -32.36 -15.29 1.97
CA ARG A 847 -32.91 -14.50 3.11
C ARG A 847 -33.75 -15.31 4.09
N ASP A 848 -34.23 -16.49 3.71
CA ASP A 848 -35.08 -17.38 4.50
C ASP A 848 -34.30 -18.37 5.40
N ARG A 849 -33.01 -18.13 5.58
CA ARG A 849 -32.09 -18.99 6.34
C ARG A 849 -31.55 -18.31 7.60
N TRP A 850 -31.45 -19.10 8.66
CA TRP A 850 -30.75 -18.77 9.89
C TRP A 850 -29.35 -19.40 9.85
N LEU A 851 -28.33 -18.55 9.74
CA LEU A 851 -26.92 -18.94 9.77
C LEU A 851 -26.53 -19.39 11.19
N LEU A 852 -25.89 -20.55 11.34
CA LEU A 852 -25.45 -21.07 12.64
C LEU A 852 -23.93 -21.15 12.75
N PHE A 853 -23.30 -21.75 11.74
CA PHE A 853 -21.85 -21.92 11.68
C PHE A 853 -21.37 -21.62 10.27
N LEU A 854 -20.11 -21.27 10.18
CA LEU A 854 -19.40 -21.01 8.95
C LEU A 854 -17.95 -21.47 9.13
N GLY A 855 -17.29 -21.76 8.02
CA GLY A 855 -15.87 -22.03 7.98
C GLY A 855 -15.32 -21.85 6.56
N GLY A 856 -14.00 -21.81 6.44
CA GLY A 856 -13.33 -21.51 5.19
C GLY A 856 -11.92 -20.95 5.44
N PRO A 857 -11.38 -20.18 4.48
CA PRO A 857 -10.09 -19.51 4.60
C PRO A 857 -9.92 -18.67 5.87
N GLN A 858 -8.66 -18.44 6.29
CA GLN A 858 -8.34 -17.81 7.58
C GLN A 858 -8.96 -16.41 7.74
N ILE A 859 -9.03 -15.62 6.67
CA ILE A 859 -9.66 -14.31 6.69
C ILE A 859 -11.08 -14.48 6.19
N GLY A 860 -12.06 -14.38 7.09
CA GLY A 860 -13.45 -14.60 6.73
C GLY A 860 -14.45 -13.96 7.71
N PRO A 861 -15.75 -14.10 7.45
CA PRO A 861 -16.79 -13.74 8.40
C PRO A 861 -16.56 -14.40 9.76
N ALA A 862 -17.06 -13.74 10.80
CA ALA A 862 -17.04 -14.22 12.16
C ALA A 862 -18.43 -14.06 12.78
N LEU A 863 -18.83 -15.05 13.57
CA LEU A 863 -20.11 -15.08 14.27
C LEU A 863 -19.91 -14.58 15.71
N LEU A 864 -20.13 -13.30 15.94
CA LEU A 864 -19.89 -12.66 17.24
C LEU A 864 -20.76 -13.24 18.37
N TYR A 865 -21.92 -13.80 18.03
CA TYR A 865 -22.89 -14.34 18.98
C TYR A 865 -22.30 -15.44 19.87
N TRP A 866 -21.52 -16.38 19.31
CA TRP A 866 -21.00 -17.52 20.07
C TRP A 866 -20.03 -17.10 21.19
N GLY A 867 -19.18 -16.09 20.92
CA GLY A 867 -18.30 -15.53 21.95
C GLY A 867 -19.07 -14.86 23.09
N VAL A 868 -20.17 -14.15 22.77
CA VAL A 868 -21.07 -13.55 23.77
C VAL A 868 -21.77 -14.65 24.57
N LEU A 869 -22.25 -15.70 23.90
CA LEU A 869 -22.94 -16.80 24.54
C LEU A 869 -22.06 -17.50 25.58
N VAL A 870 -20.77 -17.75 25.28
CA VAL A 870 -19.83 -18.33 26.25
C VAL A 870 -19.73 -17.46 27.51
N VAL A 871 -19.60 -16.14 27.36
CA VAL A 871 -19.55 -15.21 28.51
C VAL A 871 -20.88 -15.20 29.27
N ILE A 872 -22.02 -15.18 28.57
CA ILE A 872 -23.35 -15.28 29.20
C ILE A 872 -23.48 -16.58 30.00
N LEU A 873 -23.03 -17.71 29.46
CA LEU A 873 -23.06 -19.01 30.14
C LEU A 873 -22.16 -19.02 31.39
N LEU A 874 -20.97 -18.41 31.33
CA LEU A 874 -20.07 -18.26 32.47
C LEU A 874 -20.67 -17.36 33.56
N VAL A 875 -21.24 -16.21 33.18
CA VAL A 875 -21.93 -15.29 34.09
C VAL A 875 -23.15 -15.98 34.71
N ALA A 876 -23.99 -16.64 33.91
CA ALA A 876 -25.16 -17.38 34.37
C ALA A 876 -24.79 -18.51 35.35
N PHE A 877 -23.69 -19.21 35.08
CA PHE A 877 -23.14 -20.22 35.99
C PHE A 877 -22.69 -19.60 37.31
N GLY A 878 -21.97 -18.48 37.26
CA GLY A 878 -21.55 -17.70 38.44
C GLY A 878 -22.72 -17.17 39.27
N LEU A 879 -23.71 -16.55 38.62
CA LEU A 879 -24.95 -16.07 39.25
C LEU A 879 -25.74 -17.21 39.88
N GLY A 880 -25.80 -18.39 39.25
CA GLY A 880 -26.46 -19.57 39.80
C GLY A 880 -25.76 -20.17 41.02
N ARG A 881 -24.43 -19.99 41.16
CA ARG A 881 -23.67 -20.35 42.37
C ARG A 881 -23.83 -19.32 43.49
N LEU A 882 -24.15 -18.08 43.13
CA LEU A 882 -24.51 -17.03 44.08
C LEU A 882 -25.98 -17.17 44.53
N GLY A 883 -26.90 -17.59 43.66
CA GLY A 883 -28.31 -17.86 43.96
C GLY A 883 -28.55 -19.10 44.83
N GLY A 884 -29.68 -19.16 45.54
CA GLY A 884 -30.08 -20.33 46.34
C GLY A 884 -29.72 -20.32 47.84
N ARG A 885 -29.34 -19.16 48.40
CA ARG A 885 -29.26 -18.92 49.86
C ARG A 885 -30.35 -17.93 50.28
N ALA A 886 -30.78 -17.97 51.54
CA ALA A 886 -31.82 -17.06 52.06
C ALA A 886 -31.53 -15.61 51.64
N GLY A 887 -32.52 -14.93 51.03
CA GLY A 887 -32.45 -13.55 50.50
C GLY A 887 -31.57 -13.31 49.27
N ARG A 888 -31.56 -14.28 48.36
CA ARG A 888 -31.06 -14.17 46.98
C ARG A 888 -32.11 -14.77 46.05
N PRO A 889 -32.12 -14.41 44.75
CA PRO A 889 -33.16 -14.88 43.85
C PRO A 889 -33.23 -16.43 43.77
N PRO A 890 -34.44 -17.02 43.63
CA PRO A 890 -34.69 -18.47 43.65
C PRO A 890 -34.25 -19.20 42.37
N LEU A 891 -33.28 -18.66 41.64
CA LEU A 891 -32.88 -19.11 40.30
C LEU A 891 -31.66 -20.05 40.36
N LYS A 892 -31.82 -21.27 39.83
CA LYS A 892 -30.72 -22.23 39.59
C LYS A 892 -29.92 -21.81 38.34
N SER A 893 -28.69 -22.30 38.19
CA SER A 893 -27.84 -22.00 37.01
C SER A 893 -28.54 -22.24 35.67
N ARG A 894 -29.39 -23.28 35.58
CA ARG A 894 -30.16 -23.61 34.37
C ARG A 894 -31.13 -22.49 33.98
N HIS A 895 -31.80 -21.89 34.95
CA HIS A 895 -32.75 -20.79 34.70
C HIS A 895 -32.02 -19.52 34.28
N TRP A 896 -30.85 -19.24 34.87
CA TRP A 896 -29.99 -18.13 34.44
C TRP A 896 -29.45 -18.33 33.02
N MET A 897 -29.11 -19.57 32.65
CA MET A 897 -28.67 -19.90 31.29
C MET A 897 -29.80 -19.70 30.27
N LEU A 898 -31.01 -20.19 30.56
CA LEU A 898 -32.19 -20.01 29.70
C LEU A 898 -32.60 -18.54 29.58
N LEU A 899 -32.60 -17.79 30.69
CA LEU A 899 -32.88 -16.36 30.70
C LEU A 899 -31.84 -15.59 29.88
N GLY A 900 -30.54 -15.89 30.10
CA GLY A 900 -29.44 -15.29 29.35
C GLY A 900 -29.50 -15.60 27.84
N LEU A 901 -29.89 -16.83 27.47
CA LEU A 901 -30.01 -17.24 26.07
C LEU A 901 -31.06 -16.41 25.34
N GLY A 902 -32.27 -16.24 25.87
CA GLY A 902 -33.28 -15.45 25.16
C GLY A 902 -33.13 -13.94 25.31
N MET A 903 -32.58 -13.44 26.43
CA MET A 903 -32.23 -12.02 26.57
C MET A 903 -31.01 -11.62 25.73
N SER A 904 -30.25 -12.57 25.18
CA SER A 904 -29.12 -12.28 24.29
C SER A 904 -29.53 -11.61 22.97
N THR A 905 -30.81 -11.68 22.60
CA THR A 905 -31.38 -10.94 21.44
C THR A 905 -31.71 -9.49 21.78
N GLY A 906 -31.70 -9.12 23.07
CA GLY A 906 -31.94 -7.77 23.57
C GLY A 906 -30.65 -6.98 23.81
N THR A 907 -30.78 -5.80 24.43
CA THR A 907 -29.64 -4.94 24.74
C THR A 907 -28.94 -5.34 26.04
N PHE A 908 -27.62 -5.16 26.12
CA PHE A 908 -26.84 -5.47 27.33
C PHE A 908 -27.35 -4.75 28.61
N PRO A 909 -27.76 -3.46 28.57
CA PRO A 909 -28.35 -2.79 29.73
C PRO A 909 -29.65 -3.45 30.22
N ALA A 910 -30.48 -3.96 29.31
CA ALA A 910 -31.71 -4.65 29.67
C ALA A 910 -31.42 -5.90 30.53
N ALA A 911 -30.38 -6.67 30.19
CA ALA A 911 -29.94 -7.81 30.99
C ALA A 911 -29.46 -7.39 32.39
N ILE A 912 -28.71 -6.28 32.51
CA ILE A 912 -28.26 -5.75 33.81
C ILE A 912 -29.45 -5.35 34.68
N ILE A 913 -30.45 -4.67 34.12
CA ILE A 913 -31.65 -4.23 34.85
C ILE A 913 -32.39 -5.44 35.42
N VAL A 914 -32.56 -6.52 34.63
CA VAL A 914 -33.24 -7.74 35.09
C VAL A 914 -32.45 -8.47 36.18
N VAL A 915 -31.12 -8.57 36.04
CA VAL A 915 -30.27 -9.15 37.08
C VAL A 915 -30.35 -8.30 38.36
N ALA A 916 -30.22 -6.98 38.25
CA ALA A 916 -30.31 -6.05 39.38
C ALA A 916 -31.67 -6.16 40.09
N TRP A 917 -32.76 -6.21 39.32
CA TRP A 917 -34.12 -6.40 39.82
C TRP A 917 -34.25 -7.67 40.68
N LEU A 918 -33.83 -8.82 40.15
CA LEU A 918 -33.92 -10.10 40.86
C LEU A 918 -33.05 -10.13 42.13
N PHE A 919 -31.87 -9.51 42.12
CA PHE A 919 -31.02 -9.46 43.31
C PHE A 919 -31.51 -8.44 44.36
N LEU A 920 -32.04 -7.29 43.92
CA LEU A 920 -32.56 -6.25 44.82
C LEU A 920 -33.87 -6.68 45.51
N LEU A 921 -34.72 -7.45 44.82
CA LEU A 921 -35.88 -8.09 45.45
C LEU A 921 -35.46 -9.10 46.52
N GLY A 922 -34.46 -9.95 46.24
CA GLY A 922 -33.95 -10.90 47.23
C GLY A 922 -33.28 -10.22 48.42
N TRP A 923 -32.60 -9.08 48.19
CA TRP A 923 -32.08 -8.25 49.27
C TRP A 923 -33.20 -7.69 50.15
N ARG A 924 -34.26 -7.13 49.55
CA ARG A 924 -35.41 -6.56 50.26
C ARG A 924 -36.08 -7.56 51.20
N GLU A 925 -36.12 -8.84 50.84
CA GLU A 925 -36.61 -9.96 51.66
C GLU A 925 -35.87 -10.08 53.02
N GLN A 926 -34.57 -9.75 53.06
CA GLN A 926 -33.76 -9.82 54.30
C GLN A 926 -33.78 -8.55 55.14
N VAL A 927 -34.23 -7.44 54.56
CA VAL A 927 -34.11 -6.13 55.19
C VAL A 927 -35.16 -5.99 56.28
N ASN A 928 -34.72 -5.80 57.52
CA ASN A 928 -35.61 -5.44 58.61
C ASN A 928 -36.03 -3.95 58.49
N PRO A 929 -37.33 -3.63 58.31
CA PRO A 929 -37.83 -2.27 58.16
C PRO A 929 -37.46 -1.34 59.33
N ALA A 930 -37.29 -1.90 60.54
CA ALA A 930 -36.97 -1.13 61.75
C ALA A 930 -35.59 -0.45 61.73
N ARG A 931 -34.72 -0.77 60.75
CA ARG A 931 -33.39 -0.14 60.60
C ARG A 931 -33.39 1.17 59.79
N TYR A 932 -34.48 1.51 59.12
CA TYR A 932 -34.55 2.65 58.19
C TYR A 932 -35.61 3.66 58.63
N SER A 933 -35.39 4.94 58.33
CA SER A 933 -36.43 5.96 58.54
C SER A 933 -37.57 5.77 57.53
N ALA A 934 -38.78 6.21 57.87
CA ALA A 934 -39.95 6.06 57.00
C ALA A 934 -39.72 6.62 55.59
N ARG A 935 -39.02 7.75 55.45
CA ARG A 935 -38.67 8.34 54.14
C ARG A 935 -37.69 7.47 53.35
N GLN A 936 -36.66 6.93 54.00
CA GLN A 936 -35.67 6.06 53.35
C GLN A 936 -36.31 4.76 52.88
N PHE A 937 -37.14 4.15 53.70
CA PHE A 937 -37.86 2.93 53.35
C PHE A 937 -38.83 3.14 52.18
N ASN A 938 -39.61 4.23 52.21
CA ASN A 938 -40.55 4.54 51.14
C ASN A 938 -39.82 4.88 49.81
N LEU A 939 -38.66 5.53 49.85
CA LEU A 939 -37.82 5.74 48.66
C LEU A 939 -37.27 4.43 48.09
N ILE A 940 -36.87 3.48 48.94
CA ILE A 940 -36.44 2.14 48.50
C ILE A 940 -37.61 1.41 47.83
N GLN A 941 -38.81 1.47 48.39
CA GLN A 941 -40.00 0.84 47.82
C GLN A 941 -40.39 1.46 46.47
N LEU A 942 -40.35 2.80 46.35
CA LEU A 942 -40.58 3.49 45.08
C LEU A 942 -39.53 3.11 44.03
N GLY A 943 -38.25 3.07 44.42
CA GLY A 943 -37.16 2.65 43.55
C GLY A 943 -37.30 1.21 43.06
N LEU A 944 -37.70 0.28 43.93
CA LEU A 944 -37.98 -1.11 43.56
C LEU A 944 -39.20 -1.24 42.64
N ALA A 945 -40.23 -0.43 42.83
CA ALA A 945 -41.39 -0.39 41.94
C ALA A 945 -41.00 0.11 40.53
N LEU A 946 -40.26 1.21 40.44
CA LEU A 946 -39.72 1.73 39.17
C LEU A 946 -38.80 0.71 38.49
N LEU A 947 -37.90 0.08 39.25
CA LEU A 947 -37.01 -0.96 38.73
C LEU A 947 -37.80 -2.19 38.24
N SER A 948 -38.87 -2.58 38.92
CA SER A 948 -39.74 -3.68 38.49
C SER A 948 -40.46 -3.36 37.19
N LEU A 949 -40.96 -2.13 37.03
CA LEU A 949 -41.54 -1.65 35.77
C LEU A 949 -40.51 -1.66 34.64
N ALA A 950 -39.29 -1.16 34.90
CA ALA A 950 -38.20 -1.18 33.92
C ALA A 950 -37.78 -2.60 33.53
N ALA A 951 -37.66 -3.52 34.49
CA ALA A 951 -37.29 -4.91 34.25
C ALA A 951 -38.38 -5.68 33.49
N LEU A 952 -39.66 -5.47 33.83
CA LEU A 952 -40.79 -6.06 33.10
C LEU A 952 -40.87 -5.50 31.68
N GLY A 953 -40.69 -4.18 31.51
CA GLY A 953 -40.62 -3.53 30.21
C GLY A 953 -39.46 -4.06 29.36
N ALA A 954 -38.30 -4.29 29.97
CA ALA A 954 -37.15 -4.90 29.31
C ALA A 954 -37.45 -6.35 28.86
N LEU A 955 -38.03 -7.19 29.74
CA LEU A 955 -38.39 -8.57 29.40
C LEU A 955 -39.45 -8.65 28.31
N LEU A 956 -40.54 -7.87 28.43
CA LEU A 956 -41.60 -7.80 27.41
C LEU A 956 -41.06 -7.25 26.09
N GLY A 957 -40.19 -6.24 26.15
CA GLY A 957 -39.52 -5.67 24.98
C GLY A 957 -38.69 -6.69 24.20
N THR A 958 -38.08 -7.69 24.86
CA THR A 958 -37.29 -8.72 24.16
C THR A 958 -38.14 -9.69 23.33
N ILE A 959 -39.43 -9.87 23.63
CA ILE A 959 -40.28 -10.88 22.97
C ILE A 959 -40.59 -10.53 21.50
N PRO A 960 -41.05 -9.31 21.14
CA PRO A 960 -41.25 -8.91 19.75
C PRO A 960 -39.98 -8.96 18.92
N PHE A 961 -38.85 -8.51 19.47
CA PHE A 961 -37.54 -8.62 18.80
C PHE A 961 -37.14 -10.08 18.57
N GLY A 962 -37.47 -10.98 19.48
CA GLY A 962 -37.23 -12.41 19.33
C GLY A 962 -38.06 -13.10 18.24
N LEU A 963 -39.35 -12.79 18.14
CA LEU A 963 -40.30 -13.51 17.28
C LEU A 963 -40.48 -12.88 15.88
N LEU A 964 -40.44 -11.55 15.78
CA LEU A 964 -40.72 -10.81 14.55
C LEU A 964 -39.45 -10.37 13.82
N ALA A 965 -38.33 -10.19 14.53
CA ALA A 965 -37.06 -9.85 13.90
C ALA A 965 -36.38 -11.08 13.31
N GLN A 966 -35.51 -10.84 12.33
CA GLN A 966 -34.66 -11.89 11.79
C GLN A 966 -33.46 -12.09 12.74
N PRO A 967 -33.07 -13.32 13.10
CA PRO A 967 -32.01 -13.59 14.10
C PRO A 967 -30.67 -13.03 13.66
N ASP A 968 -30.15 -12.02 14.35
CA ASP A 968 -28.82 -11.49 14.06
C ASP A 968 -27.77 -12.27 14.86
N MET A 969 -26.90 -12.98 14.16
CA MET A 969 -25.77 -13.70 14.76
C MET A 969 -24.52 -12.83 14.94
N GLY A 970 -24.65 -11.53 14.62
CA GLY A 970 -23.56 -10.56 14.64
C GLY A 970 -22.48 -10.96 13.62
N VAL A 971 -22.86 -11.18 12.37
CA VAL A 971 -21.91 -11.51 11.30
C VAL A 971 -21.11 -10.26 10.96
N VAL A 972 -19.80 -10.30 11.19
CA VAL A 972 -18.86 -9.23 10.83
C VAL A 972 -17.56 -9.82 10.28
N GLY A 973 -16.66 -8.97 9.79
CA GLY A 973 -15.33 -9.38 9.31
C GLY A 973 -15.24 -9.44 7.80
N ASN A 974 -14.14 -8.90 7.25
CA ASN A 974 -13.86 -8.80 5.81
C ASN A 974 -15.03 -8.22 4.96
N GLY A 975 -15.77 -7.25 5.49
CA GLY A 975 -16.94 -6.68 4.82
C GLY A 975 -18.15 -7.62 4.68
N SER A 976 -18.16 -8.73 5.43
CA SER A 976 -19.27 -9.67 5.46
C SER A 976 -20.49 -9.09 6.16
N SER A 977 -21.67 -9.52 5.71
CA SER A 977 -22.96 -9.24 6.32
C SER A 977 -23.75 -10.55 6.43
N ARG A 978 -24.93 -10.48 7.05
CA ARG A 978 -25.82 -11.62 7.26
C ARG A 978 -26.06 -12.52 6.04
N HIS A 979 -26.17 -11.94 4.85
CA HIS A 979 -26.49 -12.65 3.61
C HIS A 979 -25.34 -12.68 2.62
N LEU A 980 -24.27 -11.92 2.86
CA LEU A 980 -23.12 -11.82 1.97
C LEU A 980 -21.88 -12.12 2.79
N LEU A 981 -21.32 -13.31 2.62
CA LEU A 981 -20.18 -13.79 3.37
C LEU A 981 -18.94 -13.74 2.47
N ARG A 982 -17.86 -13.13 2.96
CA ARG A 982 -16.63 -12.88 2.18
C ARG A 982 -15.41 -13.47 2.88
N TRP A 983 -14.72 -14.38 2.22
CA TRP A 983 -13.43 -14.92 2.65
C TRP A 983 -12.32 -14.48 1.72
N TYR A 984 -11.11 -14.45 2.25
CA TYR A 984 -9.90 -14.15 1.50
C TYR A 984 -8.79 -15.15 1.86
N GLN A 985 -8.09 -15.65 0.84
CA GLN A 985 -6.88 -16.46 0.95
C GLN A 985 -5.76 -15.79 0.15
N ASP A 986 -4.55 -15.79 0.71
CA ASP A 986 -3.37 -15.17 0.09
C ASP A 986 -2.83 -15.97 -1.10
N ILE A 987 -2.61 -17.28 -0.94
CA ILE A 987 -2.01 -18.18 -1.92
C ILE A 987 -2.74 -19.53 -1.88
N SER A 988 -2.94 -20.15 -3.04
CA SER A 988 -3.30 -21.57 -3.18
C SER A 988 -2.46 -22.23 -4.26
N VAL A 989 -2.23 -23.55 -4.14
CA VAL A 989 -1.30 -24.29 -5.01
C VAL A 989 -1.91 -24.67 -6.36
N ALA A 990 -3.13 -25.19 -6.40
CA ALA A 990 -3.79 -25.59 -7.66
C ALA A 990 -5.32 -25.43 -7.57
N SER A 991 -5.92 -26.02 -6.54
CA SER A 991 -7.35 -25.90 -6.26
C SER A 991 -7.68 -24.67 -5.43
N LEU A 992 -8.76 -23.98 -5.72
CA LEU A 992 -9.28 -22.93 -4.86
C LEU A 992 -9.72 -23.51 -3.49
N PRO A 993 -9.49 -22.79 -2.38
CA PRO A 993 -10.02 -23.18 -1.09
C PRO A 993 -11.56 -23.12 -1.11
N SER A 994 -12.22 -23.97 -0.33
CA SER A 994 -13.67 -23.96 -0.17
C SER A 994 -14.10 -23.22 1.11
N ALA A 995 -15.23 -22.54 1.02
CA ALA A 995 -15.92 -21.94 2.15
C ALA A 995 -17.28 -22.63 2.33
N TRP A 996 -17.66 -22.89 3.58
CA TRP A 996 -18.89 -23.60 3.92
C TRP A 996 -19.68 -22.89 5.00
N VAL A 997 -20.98 -23.17 5.00
CA VAL A 997 -21.97 -22.62 5.91
C VAL A 997 -22.95 -23.70 6.34
N ILE A 998 -23.26 -23.71 7.63
CA ILE A 998 -24.39 -24.43 8.19
C ILE A 998 -25.53 -23.45 8.44
N SER A 999 -26.65 -23.62 7.74
CA SER A 999 -27.83 -22.77 7.88
C SER A 999 -29.13 -23.56 7.92
N LEU A 1000 -30.02 -23.19 8.85
CA LEU A 1000 -31.33 -23.80 9.01
C LEU A 1000 -32.43 -22.92 8.41
N PRO A 1001 -33.60 -23.48 8.05
CA PRO A 1001 -34.76 -22.69 7.70
C PRO A 1001 -35.20 -21.77 8.85
N ILE A 1002 -35.63 -20.55 8.53
CA ILE A 1002 -35.98 -19.52 9.53
C ILE A 1002 -37.09 -19.94 10.52
N TRP A 1003 -37.96 -20.88 10.15
CA TRP A 1003 -39.02 -21.36 11.04
C TRP A 1003 -38.48 -22.09 12.27
N VAL A 1004 -37.29 -22.70 12.19
CA VAL A 1004 -36.66 -23.39 13.33
C VAL A 1004 -36.33 -22.38 14.44
N TYR A 1005 -35.79 -21.22 14.07
CA TYR A 1005 -35.53 -20.12 15.02
C TYR A 1005 -36.83 -19.62 15.66
N ARG A 1006 -37.88 -19.41 14.85
CA ARG A 1006 -39.19 -18.95 15.35
C ARG A 1006 -39.79 -19.94 16.35
N LEU A 1007 -39.67 -21.23 16.10
CA LEU A 1007 -40.11 -22.27 17.03
C LEU A 1007 -39.31 -22.25 18.34
N ALA A 1008 -37.98 -22.11 18.26
CA ALA A 1008 -37.13 -22.02 19.45
C ALA A 1008 -37.47 -20.80 20.32
N MET A 1009 -37.68 -19.63 19.72
CA MET A 1009 -38.08 -18.42 20.44
C MET A 1009 -39.49 -18.50 21.01
N LEU A 1010 -40.41 -19.20 20.35
CA LEU A 1010 -41.75 -19.47 20.87
C LEU A 1010 -41.69 -20.37 22.12
N ILE A 1011 -40.91 -21.44 22.09
CA ILE A 1011 -40.70 -22.32 23.24
C ILE A 1011 -40.09 -21.54 24.41
N TRP A 1012 -39.12 -20.68 24.12
CA TRP A 1012 -38.49 -19.83 25.13
C TRP A 1012 -39.47 -18.80 25.74
N SER A 1013 -40.30 -18.13 24.93
CA SER A 1013 -41.24 -17.13 25.43
C SER A 1013 -42.34 -17.75 26.30
N LEU A 1014 -42.81 -18.95 25.95
CA LEU A 1014 -43.74 -19.73 26.77
C LEU A 1014 -43.11 -20.12 28.12
N TRP A 1015 -41.84 -20.55 28.11
CA TRP A 1015 -41.10 -20.82 29.34
C TRP A 1015 -40.93 -19.55 30.20
N LEU A 1016 -40.55 -18.42 29.60
CA LEU A 1016 -40.37 -17.16 30.30
C LEU A 1016 -41.69 -16.68 30.93
N ALA A 1017 -42.81 -16.76 30.21
CA ALA A 1017 -44.12 -16.39 30.72
C ALA A 1017 -44.49 -17.20 31.98
N ASN A 1018 -44.27 -18.52 31.94
CA ASN A 1018 -44.50 -19.38 33.11
C ASN A 1018 -43.55 -19.07 34.27
N ALA A 1019 -42.26 -18.83 33.98
CA ALA A 1019 -41.26 -18.50 34.99
C ALA A 1019 -41.54 -17.14 35.66
N LEU A 1020 -41.99 -16.15 34.89
CA LEU A 1020 -42.28 -14.80 35.34
C LEU A 1020 -43.42 -14.76 36.36
N ILE A 1021 -44.45 -15.60 36.20
CA ILE A 1021 -45.55 -15.74 37.18
C ILE A 1021 -44.98 -16.16 38.55
N GLY A 1022 -44.06 -17.11 38.55
CA GLY A 1022 -43.36 -17.55 39.76
C GLY A 1022 -42.51 -16.43 40.38
N TRP A 1023 -41.76 -15.69 39.56
CA TRP A 1023 -40.92 -14.59 40.04
C TRP A 1023 -41.71 -13.40 40.56
N LEU A 1024 -42.85 -13.07 39.96
CA LEU A 1024 -43.74 -12.00 40.42
C LEU A 1024 -44.40 -12.35 41.76
N ARG A 1025 -44.84 -13.60 41.95
CA ARG A 1025 -45.37 -14.07 43.24
C ARG A 1025 -44.32 -13.94 44.35
N TRP A 1026 -43.10 -14.39 44.09
CA TRP A 1026 -41.99 -14.26 45.03
C TRP A 1026 -41.61 -12.79 45.28
N GLY A 1027 -41.51 -11.98 44.21
CA GLY A 1027 -41.19 -10.56 44.32
C GLY A 1027 -42.20 -9.79 45.16
N TRP A 1028 -43.49 -10.08 45.01
CA TRP A 1028 -44.55 -9.51 45.83
C TRP A 1028 -44.43 -9.89 47.31
N GLN A 1029 -44.10 -11.16 47.60
CA GLN A 1029 -43.83 -11.62 48.96
C GLN A 1029 -42.62 -10.89 49.57
N ALA A 1030 -41.53 -10.75 48.81
CA ALA A 1030 -40.32 -10.07 49.27
C ALA A 1030 -40.56 -8.57 49.55
N VAL A 1031 -41.35 -7.89 48.73
CA VAL A 1031 -41.67 -6.45 48.87
C VAL A 1031 -42.67 -6.18 50.02
N SER A 1032 -43.62 -7.09 50.24
CA SER A 1032 -44.64 -6.98 51.29
C SER A 1032 -44.15 -7.40 52.67
N GLN A 1033 -43.04 -8.14 52.76
CA GLN A 1033 -42.46 -8.57 54.03
C GLN A 1033 -42.03 -7.37 54.89
N GLY A 1034 -42.64 -7.24 56.07
CA GLY A 1034 -42.38 -6.13 57.01
C GLY A 1034 -43.14 -4.83 56.71
N GLY A 1035 -44.13 -4.84 55.80
CA GLY A 1035 -45.00 -3.71 55.49
C GLY A 1035 -44.66 -3.01 54.16
N LEU A 1036 -45.69 -2.49 53.49
CA LEU A 1036 -45.56 -1.85 52.17
C LEU A 1036 -45.06 -0.40 52.26
N TRP A 1037 -45.63 0.39 53.17
CA TRP A 1037 -45.28 1.80 53.38
C TRP A 1037 -45.17 2.07 54.87
N LEU A 1038 -44.10 2.78 55.29
CA LEU A 1038 -43.96 3.25 56.66
C LEU A 1038 -44.51 4.67 56.77
N LYS A 1039 -45.37 4.91 57.77
CA LYS A 1039 -45.82 6.27 58.10
C LYS A 1039 -44.68 7.02 58.78
N PRO A 1040 -44.40 8.29 58.43
CA PRO A 1040 -43.46 9.09 59.19
C PRO A 1040 -43.99 9.18 60.62
N SER A 1041 -43.18 8.77 61.60
CA SER A 1041 -43.49 8.99 63.00
C SER A 1041 -43.68 10.50 63.20
N GLN A 1042 -44.90 10.93 63.51
CA GLN A 1042 -45.14 12.26 64.03
C GLN A 1042 -44.33 12.34 65.33
N VAL A 1043 -43.30 13.19 65.35
CA VAL A 1043 -42.69 13.61 66.60
C VAL A 1043 -43.76 14.40 67.32
N ALA A 1044 -44.43 13.75 68.27
CA ALA A 1044 -45.22 14.46 69.26
C ALA A 1044 -44.26 15.31 70.08
N ALA A 1045 -44.50 16.61 70.09
CA ALA A 1045 -44.00 17.51 71.11
C ALA A 1045 -44.70 17.12 72.43
N ASP A 1046 -44.12 16.17 73.15
CA ASP A 1046 -43.85 16.29 74.58
C ASP A 1046 -43.18 15.01 75.09
N GLY A 1047 -42.15 15.20 75.89
CA GLY A 1047 -41.33 14.11 76.40
C GLY A 1047 -42.11 13.25 77.39
N GLN A 1048 -42.31 11.98 77.05
CA GLN A 1048 -42.14 10.85 77.99
C GLN A 1048 -42.17 9.51 77.24
N ARG A 1049 -41.13 8.70 77.47
CA ARG A 1049 -41.13 7.27 77.15
C ARG A 1049 -42.13 6.58 78.07
N ILE A 1050 -43.10 5.86 77.53
CA ILE A 1050 -43.77 4.78 78.28
C ILE A 1050 -43.50 3.45 77.57
N VAL A 1051 -42.82 2.59 78.33
CA VAL A 1051 -42.55 1.17 78.09
C VAL A 1051 -43.86 0.40 78.30
N GLY A 1052 -44.14 -0.60 77.47
CA GLY A 1052 -45.27 -1.50 77.69
C GLY A 1052 -45.16 -2.79 76.89
N GLY A 1053 -44.42 -3.75 77.42
CA GLY A 1053 -44.37 -5.12 76.92
C GLY A 1053 -45.55 -5.97 77.39
N VAL A 1054 -45.89 -6.94 76.54
CA VAL A 1054 -46.39 -8.30 76.81
C VAL A 1054 -47.54 -8.46 77.82
N LYS A 1055 -48.68 -8.98 77.33
CA LYS A 1055 -49.36 -10.12 77.97
C LYS A 1055 -50.25 -10.88 76.98
N ALA A 1056 -50.01 -12.18 76.89
CA ALA A 1056 -50.95 -13.19 76.44
C ALA A 1056 -51.76 -13.65 77.67
N ASP A 1057 -53.09 -13.77 77.57
CA ASP A 1057 -53.83 -15.04 77.62
C ASP A 1057 -55.35 -14.80 77.75
N LYS A 1058 -56.05 -15.46 76.82
CA LYS A 1058 -57.40 -16.08 76.76
C LYS A 1058 -58.65 -15.58 77.55
N PRO A 1059 -59.87 -15.94 77.04
CA PRO A 1059 -61.20 -15.33 77.30
C PRO A 1059 -62.01 -16.19 78.31
N PRO A 1060 -63.38 -16.23 78.38
CA PRO A 1060 -64.48 -15.45 77.77
C PRO A 1060 -65.61 -15.02 78.76
N THR A 1061 -66.65 -14.33 78.26
CA THR A 1061 -68.11 -14.38 78.61
C THR A 1061 -68.81 -13.17 77.94
N THR A 1062 -69.74 -13.35 76.98
CA THR A 1062 -71.23 -13.32 77.12
C THR A 1062 -71.71 -12.12 77.95
N ASP A 1063 -72.52 -11.17 77.45
CA ASP A 1063 -73.65 -11.25 76.50
C ASP A 1063 -73.57 -10.28 75.30
#